data_AF-A0A6I9SM14-F1
#
_entry.id   AF-A0A6I9SM14-F1
#
_cell.length_a   1.000
_cell.length_b   1.000
_cell.length_c   1.000
_cell.angle_alpha   90.00
_cell.angle_beta   90.00
_cell.angle_gamma   90.00
#
_symmetry.space_group_name_H-M   'P 1'
#
loop_
_entity.id
_entity.type
_entity.pdbx_description
1 polymer ?
#
loop_
_entity_poly.entity_id
_entity_poly.type
_entity_poly.pdbx_seq_one_letter_code
_entity_poly.pdbx_strand_id
1 'polypeptide(L)'
;MADLVEASQFLHGVLDLTIFEADHLHHCFHGFLLQVTEKIEEALHLDKLAHTKLYATVDIGGARVARTREIEFHPKNPIWNESFHIYCAYSAPSIVVSIKNQLPVDAKVLGRAKIPTSHLLTGQPLEGWFDLFNDEGDKLKKAKIHVLLKFSDITTDPCWNAGIRLPQFSGVPKVYFPQKTGCEVTLYQNAHLSNNFRPVIHLSNGKNYHPRRVWEDLYIAITEAKHFIYVAGWSVNVNITLIRDPERMIPGAEGVTIGELLKKKAKEGVTVLVMIWQDRTSVSLLGNAGLMKTHDEETYKFFEGSKVKCFLCPRNADRSLTAVQHVEVGLEFTHHQKIVCLDAPMSNGTCRIVSFVGGIDLAGGRYDDENHTLFRNLDTTYLHDFQQNNFPHADLRHGGPREPWHDVHSKLEGLAAWDVLTNFEQRWIKQSPKKISHCLVNIREQPDIFPIPSGHVTHESWNVQVFRSIDDASVVGFPSDPSKAAMLGLMSAKDVTVDQSIHSGYVEAIRRAKRFIYIENQYFFGSCFSWRQDQDCGCLNLIPIEVALKIASKIRRGERFAAYIVTPMWPEGIPEGDTVQAILHWNRLTMEMMYGIVAKAIEEVGLGGKAHPCDYLNFFCLGNREVRYPGEYIPPERPEPGSDYWRAQVNRRFLIYVHAKVMIVDDEYVIIGSANLNQRSLAGDRDTEIAHGAYQPAYLNRPDEPARGLIYGYRMSLWYEHFMSHHKHRSHDFFEPESLKCVRAVRRIAEDLWEKFVGDEVVNLPGHLLPFPIQVSEAGELSELPVDGFFPDTKAPVQGKKSEILPPILTT
;
A
#
# COMPACT_ATOMS: atom_id res chain seq x y z
N MET A 1 -29.83 18.54 34.53
CA MET A 1 -29.72 17.09 34.78
C MET A 1 -28.27 16.74 34.61
N ALA A 2 -27.68 16.03 35.57
CA ALA A 2 -26.30 15.57 35.48
C ALA A 2 -26.23 14.48 34.41
N ASP A 3 -25.78 14.82 33.20
CA ASP A 3 -25.46 13.83 32.19
C ASP A 3 -24.27 13.03 32.69
N LEU A 4 -24.53 11.76 33.02
CA LEU A 4 -23.52 10.72 33.06
C LEU A 4 -22.79 10.78 31.72
N VAL A 5 -21.57 11.30 31.70
CA VAL A 5 -20.67 11.15 30.56
C VAL A 5 -20.45 9.64 30.41
N GLU A 6 -21.15 9.01 29.47
CA GLU A 6 -20.95 7.60 29.17
C GLU A 6 -19.47 7.38 28.85
N ALA A 7 -18.82 6.48 29.60
CA ALA A 7 -17.42 6.18 29.40
C ALA A 7 -17.22 5.57 28.00
N SER A 8 -16.29 6.14 27.24
CA SER A 8 -15.92 5.64 25.90
C SER A 8 -15.50 4.18 25.98
N GLN A 9 -16.06 3.34 25.10
CA GLN A 9 -15.63 1.95 24.94
C GLN A 9 -14.70 1.82 23.75
N PHE A 10 -13.76 0.88 23.84
CA PHE A 10 -12.85 0.56 22.74
C PHE A 10 -13.40 -0.60 21.92
N LEU A 11 -13.74 -0.34 20.66
CA LEU A 11 -14.22 -1.34 19.71
C LEU A 11 -13.03 -1.85 18.88
N HIS A 12 -12.43 -2.97 19.30
CA HIS A 12 -11.39 -3.68 18.54
C HIS A 12 -11.92 -5.02 18.02
N GLY A 13 -12.24 -5.08 16.73
CA GLY A 13 -12.92 -6.24 16.17
C GLY A 13 -13.58 -5.94 14.83
N VAL A 14 -14.75 -6.52 14.60
CA VAL A 14 -15.53 -6.35 13.37
C VAL A 14 -16.94 -5.89 13.73
N LEU A 15 -17.42 -4.86 13.05
CA LEU A 15 -18.81 -4.43 13.11
C LEU A 15 -19.51 -4.82 11.81
N ASP A 16 -20.40 -5.80 11.88
CA ASP A 16 -21.37 -6.07 10.82
C ASP A 16 -22.56 -5.12 11.03
N LEU A 17 -22.88 -4.34 10.00
CA LEU A 17 -23.92 -3.32 10.05
C LEU A 17 -24.84 -3.45 8.84
N THR A 18 -26.15 -3.37 9.03
CA THR A 18 -27.12 -3.17 7.95
C THR A 18 -27.93 -1.90 8.21
N ILE A 19 -28.00 -1.03 7.20
CA ILE A 19 -28.90 0.13 7.16
C ILE A 19 -30.06 -0.23 6.23
N PHE A 20 -31.25 -0.40 6.81
CA PHE A 20 -32.44 -0.82 6.05
C PHE A 20 -33.11 0.39 5.42
N GLU A 21 -33.72 1.22 6.26
CA GLU A 21 -34.61 2.30 5.84
C GLU A 21 -34.73 3.38 6.92
N ALA A 22 -35.30 4.53 6.56
CA ALA A 22 -35.66 5.56 7.52
C ALA A 22 -37.10 6.01 7.31
N ASP A 23 -37.78 6.44 8.37
CA ASP A 23 -39.20 6.74 8.32
C ASP A 23 -39.51 8.18 8.78
N HIS A 24 -40.61 8.74 8.27
CA HIS A 24 -41.16 10.05 8.60
C HIS A 24 -40.22 11.25 8.38
N LEU A 25 -39.29 11.16 7.42
CA LEU A 25 -38.33 12.24 7.14
C LEU A 25 -38.97 13.55 6.64
N HIS A 26 -40.16 13.52 6.02
CA HIS A 26 -40.90 14.70 5.57
C HIS A 26 -41.09 15.78 6.65
N HIS A 27 -41.14 15.41 7.93
CA HIS A 27 -41.19 16.38 9.03
C HIS A 27 -39.90 17.18 9.20
N CYS A 28 -38.76 16.63 8.78
CA CYS A 28 -37.47 17.34 8.73
C CYS A 28 -37.43 18.37 7.59
N PHE A 29 -38.34 18.26 6.61
CA PHE A 29 -38.40 19.12 5.42
C PHE A 29 -39.45 20.24 5.49
N HIS A 30 -40.44 20.15 6.40
CA HIS A 30 -41.54 21.12 6.46
C HIS A 30 -41.11 22.56 6.80
N GLY A 31 -39.95 22.77 7.45
CA GLY A 31 -39.34 24.10 7.60
C GLY A 31 -38.38 24.50 6.47
N PHE A 32 -37.93 23.53 5.66
CA PHE A 32 -36.88 23.68 4.65
C PHE A 32 -37.42 24.03 3.26
N LEU A 33 -38.52 23.39 2.86
CA LEU A 33 -39.23 23.62 1.59
C LEU A 33 -39.88 25.01 1.49
N LEU A 34 -39.86 25.80 2.57
CA LEU A 34 -40.32 27.20 2.61
C LEU A 34 -39.17 28.21 2.58
N GLN A 35 -37.93 27.84 2.93
CA GLN A 35 -36.80 28.79 3.01
C GLN A 35 -35.81 28.70 1.85
N VAL A 36 -35.66 27.53 1.23
CA VAL A 36 -34.64 27.30 0.19
C VAL A 36 -35.22 27.40 -1.22
N THR A 37 -36.49 27.04 -1.40
CA THR A 37 -37.23 27.17 -2.67
C THR A 37 -37.41 28.62 -3.07
N GLU A 38 -37.90 29.49 -2.19
CA GLU A 38 -38.16 30.90 -2.52
C GLU A 38 -36.90 31.67 -2.96
N LYS A 39 -35.74 31.41 -2.34
CA LYS A 39 -34.50 32.16 -2.66
C LYS A 39 -33.68 31.62 -3.83
N ILE A 40 -33.76 30.32 -4.13
CA ILE A 40 -32.97 29.70 -5.20
C ILE A 40 -33.76 29.62 -6.51
N GLU A 41 -35.08 29.40 -6.44
CA GLU A 41 -35.93 29.37 -7.64
C GLU A 41 -36.03 30.76 -8.29
N GLU A 42 -36.04 31.85 -7.51
CA GLU A 42 -36.00 33.23 -8.03
C GLU A 42 -34.64 33.63 -8.63
N ALA A 43 -33.53 33.04 -8.18
CA ALA A 43 -32.19 33.43 -8.61
C ALA A 43 -31.66 32.66 -9.84
N LEU A 44 -32.12 31.43 -10.07
CA LEU A 44 -31.49 30.51 -11.05
C LEU A 44 -32.40 29.95 -12.15
N HIS A 45 -33.70 30.26 -12.16
CA HIS A 45 -34.66 29.76 -13.18
C HIS A 45 -34.56 28.24 -13.45
N LEU A 46 -34.35 27.43 -12.41
CA LEU A 46 -34.28 25.98 -12.51
C LEU A 46 -35.66 25.36 -12.22
N ASP A 47 -36.33 24.85 -13.26
CA ASP A 47 -37.55 24.06 -13.11
C ASP A 47 -37.25 22.74 -12.37
N LYS A 48 -37.86 22.60 -11.18
CA LYS A 48 -37.94 21.42 -10.29
C LYS A 48 -36.67 21.04 -9.50
N LEU A 49 -36.91 20.80 -8.20
CA LEU A 49 -36.11 20.08 -7.19
C LEU A 49 -35.68 18.63 -7.58
N ALA A 50 -35.21 18.42 -8.81
CA ALA A 50 -34.85 17.13 -9.39
C ALA A 50 -33.47 16.58 -8.97
N HIS A 51 -32.83 17.17 -7.95
CA HIS A 51 -31.44 16.84 -7.56
C HIS A 51 -31.24 16.65 -6.05
N THR A 52 -32.26 16.19 -5.33
CA THR A 52 -32.09 15.79 -3.92
C THR A 52 -31.86 14.28 -3.87
N LYS A 53 -30.69 13.86 -3.37
CA LYS A 53 -30.39 12.44 -3.14
C LYS A 53 -30.11 12.19 -1.67
N LEU A 54 -30.62 11.08 -1.15
CA LEU A 54 -30.46 10.71 0.25
C LEU A 54 -29.42 9.62 0.41
N TYR A 55 -28.62 9.73 1.45
CA TYR A 55 -27.70 8.68 1.89
C TYR A 55 -27.53 8.70 3.41
N ALA A 56 -27.07 7.59 3.95
CA ALA A 56 -26.69 7.47 5.35
C ALA A 56 -25.18 7.31 5.49
N THR A 57 -24.64 7.80 6.60
CA THR A 57 -23.22 7.63 6.98
C THR A 57 -23.13 7.11 8.39
N VAL A 58 -22.11 6.31 8.66
CA VAL A 58 -21.80 5.79 9.99
C VAL A 58 -20.45 6.32 10.43
N ASP A 59 -20.44 6.93 11.62
CA ASP A 59 -19.26 7.48 12.26
C ASP A 59 -19.02 6.77 13.60
N ILE A 60 -17.76 6.42 13.89
CA ILE A 60 -17.32 5.94 15.21
C ILE A 60 -16.28 6.94 15.74
N GLY A 61 -16.68 7.74 16.73
CA GLY A 61 -15.87 8.89 17.15
C GLY A 61 -15.75 9.91 16.01
N GLY A 62 -14.53 10.34 15.70
CA GLY A 62 -14.25 11.23 14.57
C GLY A 62 -14.11 10.53 13.21
N ALA A 63 -14.17 9.19 13.16
CA ALA A 63 -13.91 8.43 11.94
C ALA A 63 -15.20 8.04 11.21
N ARG A 64 -15.32 8.42 9.93
CA ARG A 64 -16.33 7.92 8.99
C ARG A 64 -15.96 6.50 8.58
N VAL A 65 -16.77 5.51 8.97
CA VAL A 65 -16.46 4.09 8.72
C VAL A 65 -17.32 3.44 7.65
N ALA A 66 -18.48 4.02 7.34
CA ALA A 66 -19.32 3.56 6.24
C ALA A 66 -20.20 4.68 5.68
N ARG A 67 -20.64 4.48 4.44
CA ARG A 67 -21.56 5.33 3.71
C ARG A 67 -22.42 4.45 2.81
N THR A 68 -23.73 4.69 2.77
CA THR A 68 -24.61 4.04 1.79
C THR A 68 -24.51 4.72 0.43
N ARG A 69 -24.93 4.02 -0.62
CA ARG A 69 -25.21 4.64 -1.91
C ARG A 69 -26.26 5.76 -1.78
N GLU A 70 -26.19 6.68 -2.72
CA GLU A 70 -27.21 7.71 -2.87
C GLU A 70 -28.47 7.12 -3.51
N ILE A 71 -29.64 7.44 -2.94
CA ILE A 71 -30.94 7.07 -3.51
C ILE A 71 -31.76 8.31 -3.83
N GLU A 72 -32.65 8.18 -4.81
CA GLU A 72 -33.60 9.24 -5.14
C GLU A 72 -34.42 9.63 -3.91
N PHE A 73 -34.70 10.93 -3.79
CA PHE A 73 -35.42 11.46 -2.65
C PHE A 73 -36.81 10.81 -2.52
N HIS A 74 -37.02 10.09 -1.43
CA HIS A 74 -38.32 9.58 -1.03
C HIS A 74 -38.73 10.21 0.31
N PRO A 75 -39.73 11.11 0.34
CA PRO A 75 -40.00 11.96 1.51
C PRO A 75 -40.52 11.20 2.73
N LYS A 76 -41.01 9.97 2.57
CA LYS A 76 -41.61 9.20 3.66
C LYS A 76 -40.72 8.06 4.12
N ASN A 77 -40.21 7.27 3.19
CA ASN A 77 -39.49 6.04 3.49
C ASN A 77 -38.35 5.78 2.49
N PRO A 78 -37.16 6.41 2.63
CA PRO A 78 -35.98 5.97 1.88
C PRO A 78 -35.53 4.58 2.33
N ILE A 79 -35.21 3.72 1.36
CA ILE A 79 -34.77 2.34 1.58
C ILE A 79 -33.40 2.16 0.94
N TRP A 80 -32.41 1.78 1.74
CA TRP A 80 -31.04 1.48 1.27
C TRP A 80 -30.80 -0.02 1.16
N ASN A 81 -31.19 -0.78 2.19
CA ASN A 81 -30.92 -2.22 2.36
C ASN A 81 -29.46 -2.57 2.07
N GLU A 82 -28.55 -1.89 2.77
CA GLU A 82 -27.13 -1.96 2.51
C GLU A 82 -26.38 -2.46 3.75
N SER A 83 -25.51 -3.45 3.54
CA SER A 83 -24.75 -4.09 4.60
C SER A 83 -23.26 -3.81 4.46
N PHE A 84 -22.58 -3.67 5.60
CA PHE A 84 -21.18 -3.33 5.71
C PHE A 84 -20.50 -4.31 6.65
N HIS A 85 -19.26 -4.67 6.31
CA HIS A 85 -18.36 -5.44 7.16
C HIS A 85 -17.18 -4.54 7.52
N ILE A 86 -17.19 -3.98 8.73
CA ILE A 86 -16.33 -2.85 9.09
C ILE A 86 -15.29 -3.32 10.12
N TYR A 87 -14.01 -3.28 9.75
CA TYR A 87 -12.93 -3.44 10.72
C TYR A 87 -12.89 -2.25 11.68
N CYS A 88 -12.83 -2.53 12.97
CA CYS A 88 -12.88 -1.52 14.02
C CYS A 88 -11.62 -1.56 14.90
N ALA A 89 -11.07 -0.39 15.18
CA ALA A 89 -10.04 -0.13 16.18
C ALA A 89 -10.24 1.28 16.76
N TYR A 90 -11.45 1.57 17.26
CA TYR A 90 -11.91 2.92 17.59
C TYR A 90 -12.32 3.04 19.05
N SER A 91 -12.12 4.22 19.65
CA SER A 91 -12.71 4.58 20.95
C SER A 91 -13.84 5.57 20.74
N ALA A 92 -15.06 5.23 21.16
CA ALA A 92 -16.19 6.15 21.10
C ALA A 92 -17.26 5.79 22.14
N PRO A 93 -18.03 6.77 22.66
CA PRO A 93 -19.17 6.48 23.51
C PRO A 93 -20.35 5.90 22.71
N SER A 94 -20.52 6.33 21.45
CA SER A 94 -21.62 5.92 20.59
C SER A 94 -21.19 5.74 19.13
N ILE A 95 -21.88 4.86 18.40
CA ILE A 95 -21.92 4.86 16.94
C ILE A 95 -22.96 5.88 16.49
N VAL A 96 -22.60 6.74 15.54
CA VAL A 96 -23.49 7.78 15.02
C VAL A 96 -23.90 7.43 13.60
N VAL A 97 -25.21 7.27 13.37
CA VAL A 97 -25.77 7.09 12.02
C VAL A 97 -26.46 8.38 11.60
N SER A 98 -25.92 9.05 10.58
CA SER A 98 -26.42 10.33 10.09
C SER A 98 -27.12 10.14 8.74
N ILE A 99 -28.32 10.70 8.57
CA ILE A 99 -28.97 10.79 7.25
C ILE A 99 -28.67 12.15 6.65
N LYS A 100 -28.25 12.17 5.40
CA LYS A 100 -27.85 13.38 4.68
C LYS A 100 -28.63 13.52 3.39
N ASN A 101 -28.91 14.77 3.03
CA ASN A 101 -29.43 15.16 1.73
C ASN A 101 -28.31 15.82 0.94
N GLN A 102 -27.91 15.18 -0.16
CA GLN A 102 -26.97 15.72 -1.12
C GLN A 102 -27.68 16.81 -1.93
N LEU A 103 -27.23 18.06 -1.76
CA LEU A 103 -27.62 19.19 -2.62
C LEU A 103 -26.50 19.44 -3.66
N PRO A 104 -26.75 20.23 -4.71
CA PRO A 104 -25.75 20.50 -5.76
C PRO A 104 -24.44 21.11 -5.25
N VAL A 105 -24.46 21.86 -4.13
CA VAL A 105 -23.30 22.57 -3.59
C VAL A 105 -22.76 21.94 -2.30
N ASP A 106 -23.63 21.44 -1.42
CA ASP A 106 -23.21 20.84 -0.14
C ASP A 106 -24.20 19.77 0.35
N ALA A 107 -23.74 18.87 1.22
CA ALA A 107 -24.58 17.87 1.86
C ALA A 107 -25.11 18.39 3.21
N LYS A 108 -26.44 18.45 3.36
CA LYS A 108 -27.07 18.84 4.64
C LYS A 108 -27.41 17.61 5.47
N VAL A 109 -27.06 17.62 6.75
CA VAL A 109 -27.52 16.58 7.70
C VAL A 109 -28.99 16.80 8.03
N LEU A 110 -29.80 15.76 7.86
CA LEU A 110 -31.23 15.78 8.17
C LEU A 110 -31.50 15.37 9.61
N GLY A 111 -30.72 14.42 10.12
CA GLY A 111 -30.81 13.93 11.50
C GLY A 111 -29.78 12.86 11.80
N ARG A 112 -29.54 12.62 13.09
CA ARG A 112 -28.58 11.63 13.60
C ARG A 112 -29.21 10.72 14.64
N ALA A 113 -28.93 9.43 14.54
CA ALA A 113 -29.16 8.48 15.62
C ALA A 113 -27.82 8.20 16.33
N LYS A 114 -27.83 8.27 17.66
CA LYS A 114 -26.67 7.90 18.50
C LYS A 114 -26.98 6.57 19.19
N ILE A 115 -26.16 5.56 18.91
CA ILE A 115 -26.31 4.20 19.43
C ILE A 115 -25.16 3.94 20.42
N PRO A 116 -25.42 3.82 21.73
CA PRO A 116 -24.38 3.59 22.72
C PRO A 116 -23.54 2.34 22.40
N THR A 117 -22.22 2.48 22.42
CA THR A 117 -21.29 1.38 22.15
C THR A 117 -21.38 0.27 23.21
N SER A 118 -21.77 0.63 24.44
CA SER A 118 -22.00 -0.31 25.55
C SER A 118 -22.99 -1.43 25.19
N HIS A 119 -24.00 -1.15 24.36
CA HIS A 119 -24.97 -2.16 23.93
C HIS A 119 -24.37 -3.22 22.99
N LEU A 120 -23.30 -2.86 22.25
CA LEU A 120 -22.69 -3.72 21.24
C LEU A 120 -21.69 -4.71 21.85
N LEU A 121 -21.12 -4.40 23.02
CA LEU A 121 -20.13 -5.24 23.70
C LEU A 121 -20.67 -6.58 24.18
N THR A 122 -22.00 -6.77 24.20
CA THR A 122 -22.62 -8.07 24.50
C THR A 122 -22.37 -9.13 23.42
N GLY A 123 -21.98 -8.70 22.22
CA GLY A 123 -21.84 -9.55 21.02
C GLY A 123 -23.17 -10.01 20.41
N GLN A 124 -24.31 -9.67 21.03
CA GLN A 124 -25.63 -9.98 20.50
C GLN A 124 -26.01 -8.97 19.40
N PRO A 125 -26.72 -9.40 18.34
CA PRO A 125 -27.23 -8.49 17.33
C PRO A 125 -28.22 -7.48 17.95
N LEU A 126 -28.02 -6.20 17.66
CA LEU A 126 -28.91 -5.09 18.04
C LEU A 126 -29.66 -4.62 16.79
N GLU A 127 -30.94 -4.98 16.70
CA GLU A 127 -31.83 -4.53 15.64
C GLU A 127 -32.92 -3.63 16.20
N GLY A 128 -33.22 -2.51 15.52
CA GLY A 128 -34.38 -1.72 15.86
C GLY A 128 -34.47 -0.37 15.18
N TRP A 129 -35.52 0.35 15.55
CA TRP A 129 -35.78 1.72 15.10
C TRP A 129 -35.22 2.72 16.11
N PHE A 130 -34.31 3.58 15.66
CA PHE A 130 -33.66 4.60 16.47
C PHE A 130 -34.17 5.98 16.09
N ASP A 131 -34.49 6.80 17.09
CA ASP A 131 -34.95 8.17 16.88
C ASP A 131 -33.82 9.05 16.30
N LEU A 132 -34.18 9.96 15.40
CA LEU A 132 -33.25 10.93 14.82
C LEU A 132 -33.31 12.26 15.59
N PHE A 133 -32.16 12.91 15.73
CA PHE A 133 -31.98 14.19 16.42
C PHE A 133 -31.30 15.21 15.51
N ASN A 134 -31.58 16.51 15.70
CA ASN A 134 -30.88 17.60 15.01
C ASN A 134 -29.50 17.89 15.64
N ASP A 135 -28.79 18.91 15.13
CA ASP A 135 -27.49 19.35 15.65
C ASP A 135 -27.59 19.90 17.10
N GLU A 136 -28.74 20.46 17.46
CA GLU A 136 -29.03 20.98 18.80
C GLU A 136 -29.35 19.88 19.84
N GLY A 137 -29.51 18.63 19.40
CA GLY A 137 -29.86 17.49 20.25
C GLY A 137 -31.37 17.33 20.51
N ASP A 138 -32.21 18.11 19.83
CA ASP A 138 -33.66 17.96 19.85
C ASP A 138 -34.11 16.78 18.99
N LYS A 139 -35.05 16.01 19.53
CA LYS A 139 -35.65 14.88 18.84
C LYS A 139 -36.49 15.34 17.65
N LEU A 140 -36.20 14.83 16.46
CA LEU A 140 -36.96 15.08 15.25
C LEU A 140 -38.31 14.35 15.32
N LYS A 141 -39.39 15.06 14.98
CA LYS A 141 -40.75 14.58 15.19
C LYS A 141 -41.03 13.31 14.37
N LYS A 142 -41.14 12.17 15.07
CA LYS A 142 -41.41 10.83 14.54
C LYS A 142 -40.34 10.26 13.60
N ALA A 143 -39.29 11.01 13.28
CA ALA A 143 -38.28 10.57 12.33
C ALA A 143 -37.36 9.52 12.97
N LYS A 144 -37.19 8.38 12.30
CA LYS A 144 -36.41 7.25 12.81
C LYS A 144 -35.61 6.57 11.71
N ILE A 145 -34.60 5.80 12.09
CA ILE A 145 -33.81 4.95 11.20
C ILE A 145 -33.79 3.51 11.71
N HIS A 146 -33.97 2.53 10.82
CA HIS A 146 -33.91 1.10 11.11
C HIS A 146 -32.54 0.55 10.74
N VAL A 147 -31.84 0.02 11.74
CA VAL A 147 -30.50 -0.57 11.56
C VAL A 147 -30.38 -1.87 12.34
N LEU A 148 -29.49 -2.74 11.87
CA LEU A 148 -29.00 -3.94 12.55
C LEU A 148 -27.50 -3.80 12.75
N LEU A 149 -27.01 -3.94 13.98
CA LEU A 149 -25.59 -3.92 14.31
C LEU A 149 -25.20 -5.20 15.04
N LYS A 150 -24.06 -5.77 14.69
CA LYS A 150 -23.42 -6.83 15.47
C LYS A 150 -21.92 -6.58 15.53
N PHE A 151 -21.42 -6.36 16.74
CA PHE A 151 -19.98 -6.25 16.98
C PHE A 151 -19.43 -7.62 17.42
N SER A 152 -18.38 -8.06 16.75
CA SER A 152 -17.61 -9.26 17.12
C SER A 152 -16.24 -8.81 17.60
N ASP A 153 -15.99 -8.98 18.90
CA ASP A 153 -14.70 -8.64 19.51
C ASP A 153 -13.59 -9.52 18.92
N ILE A 154 -12.43 -8.92 18.66
CA ILE A 154 -11.30 -9.61 18.04
C ILE A 154 -10.87 -10.87 18.81
N THR A 155 -11.02 -10.90 20.13
CA THR A 155 -10.63 -12.05 20.95
C THR A 155 -11.52 -13.27 20.75
N THR A 156 -12.68 -13.09 20.11
CA THR A 156 -13.60 -14.18 19.74
C THR A 156 -13.24 -14.83 18.40
N ASP A 157 -12.36 -14.20 17.60
CA ASP A 157 -11.89 -14.76 16.35
C ASP A 157 -10.91 -15.93 16.62
N PRO A 158 -11.19 -17.15 16.14
CA PRO A 158 -10.31 -18.30 16.34
C PRO A 158 -8.95 -18.19 15.65
N CYS A 159 -8.76 -17.24 14.72
CA CYS A 159 -7.50 -16.95 14.04
C CYS A 159 -6.70 -15.83 14.72
N TRP A 160 -7.29 -15.08 15.66
CA TRP A 160 -6.57 -14.03 16.39
C TRP A 160 -5.42 -14.62 17.21
N ASN A 161 -4.22 -14.02 17.08
CA ASN A 161 -3.00 -14.47 17.76
C ASN A 161 -2.62 -15.95 17.49
N ALA A 162 -3.05 -16.51 16.35
CA ALA A 162 -2.88 -17.93 16.03
C ALA A 162 -2.04 -18.19 14.77
N GLY A 163 -1.61 -17.15 14.04
CA GLY A 163 -1.03 -17.28 12.71
C GLY A 163 -2.05 -17.79 11.68
N ILE A 164 -1.59 -18.41 10.60
CA ILE A 164 -2.43 -19.14 9.62
C ILE A 164 -3.06 -20.38 10.26
N ARG A 165 -2.39 -20.97 11.27
CA ARG A 165 -2.84 -22.08 12.13
C ARG A 165 -3.06 -23.42 11.41
N LEU A 166 -3.78 -23.45 10.29
CA LEU A 166 -4.20 -24.66 9.58
C LEU A 166 -3.94 -24.54 8.07
N PRO A 167 -3.49 -25.63 7.40
CA PRO A 167 -3.36 -25.67 5.94
C PRO A 167 -4.67 -25.37 5.18
N GLN A 168 -5.82 -25.59 5.83
CA GLN A 168 -7.16 -25.34 5.30
C GLN A 168 -7.67 -23.91 5.55
N PHE A 169 -6.80 -22.97 5.92
CA PHE A 169 -7.18 -21.57 6.08
C PHE A 169 -7.91 -21.06 4.82
N SER A 170 -9.10 -20.48 5.00
CA SER A 170 -10.04 -20.15 3.93
C SER A 170 -9.72 -18.87 3.16
N GLY A 171 -8.61 -18.21 3.49
CA GLY A 171 -8.32 -16.87 3.00
C GLY A 171 -8.99 -15.79 3.84
N VAL A 172 -8.66 -14.55 3.53
CA VAL A 172 -9.31 -13.35 4.05
C VAL A 172 -10.78 -13.39 3.61
N PRO A 173 -11.74 -13.24 4.53
CA PRO A 173 -13.16 -13.28 4.20
C PRO A 173 -13.60 -11.98 3.50
N LYS A 174 -14.74 -12.02 2.81
CA LYS A 174 -15.39 -10.83 2.21
C LYS A 174 -14.42 -10.00 1.36
N VAL A 175 -13.84 -10.63 0.34
CA VAL A 175 -13.01 -9.94 -0.66
C VAL A 175 -13.37 -10.41 -2.06
N TYR A 176 -13.07 -9.58 -3.06
CA TYR A 176 -13.48 -9.81 -4.44
C TYR A 176 -12.88 -11.09 -5.04
N PHE A 177 -11.58 -11.33 -4.84
CA PHE A 177 -10.90 -12.54 -5.29
C PHE A 177 -10.73 -13.53 -4.13
N PRO A 178 -11.29 -14.75 -4.21
CA PRO A 178 -11.10 -15.76 -3.19
C PRO A 178 -9.68 -16.34 -3.24
N GLN A 179 -9.23 -16.91 -2.14
CA GLN A 179 -7.95 -17.64 -2.09
C GLN A 179 -7.92 -18.77 -3.12
N LYS A 180 -6.77 -18.92 -3.79
CA LYS A 180 -6.46 -19.99 -4.74
C LYS A 180 -5.40 -20.91 -4.15
N THR A 181 -5.57 -22.22 -4.36
CA THR A 181 -4.65 -23.25 -3.90
C THR A 181 -3.82 -23.79 -5.07
N GLY A 182 -2.70 -24.47 -4.77
CA GLY A 182 -1.88 -25.08 -5.82
C GLY A 182 -1.19 -24.06 -6.74
N CYS A 183 -0.93 -22.86 -6.22
CA CYS A 183 -0.20 -21.81 -6.93
C CYS A 183 1.31 -21.96 -6.71
N GLU A 184 2.09 -21.18 -7.45
CA GLU A 184 3.52 -20.96 -7.19
C GLU A 184 3.79 -19.46 -7.09
N VAL A 185 4.68 -19.10 -6.16
CA VAL A 185 5.11 -17.72 -5.95
C VAL A 185 6.62 -17.67 -6.01
N THR A 186 7.16 -16.80 -6.85
CA THR A 186 8.56 -16.39 -6.79
C THR A 186 8.63 -15.00 -6.17
N LEU A 187 9.39 -14.87 -5.09
CA LEU A 187 9.63 -13.60 -4.39
C LEU A 187 10.94 -13.00 -4.90
N TYR A 188 10.91 -11.72 -5.26
CA TYR A 188 12.06 -10.99 -5.79
C TYR A 188 12.44 -9.83 -4.87
N GLN A 189 13.73 -9.78 -4.55
CA GLN A 189 14.39 -8.71 -3.81
C GLN A 189 15.20 -7.91 -4.84
N ASN A 190 14.93 -6.61 -4.94
CA ASN A 190 15.43 -5.68 -5.96
C ASN A 190 15.09 -6.11 -7.40
N ALA A 191 15.55 -5.32 -8.38
CA ALA A 191 15.41 -5.66 -9.79
C ALA A 191 16.41 -6.74 -10.22
N HIS A 192 17.62 -6.70 -9.63
CA HIS A 192 18.76 -7.56 -9.90
C HIS A 192 19.45 -7.97 -8.60
N LEU A 193 20.29 -9.00 -8.68
CA LEU A 193 21.20 -9.40 -7.60
C LEU A 193 22.52 -9.87 -8.22
N SER A 194 23.66 -9.45 -7.67
CA SER A 194 24.96 -9.84 -8.23
C SER A 194 25.20 -11.36 -8.12
N ASN A 195 26.17 -11.87 -8.87
CA ASN A 195 26.61 -13.26 -8.74
C ASN A 195 27.24 -13.57 -7.36
N ASN A 196 27.71 -12.54 -6.65
CA ASN A 196 28.36 -12.65 -5.35
C ASN A 196 27.37 -12.69 -4.19
N PHE A 197 26.12 -12.27 -4.41
CA PHE A 197 25.05 -12.38 -3.43
C PHE A 197 24.58 -13.83 -3.28
N ARG A 198 25.19 -14.55 -2.34
CA ARG A 198 24.92 -15.97 -2.07
C ARG A 198 24.75 -16.23 -0.58
N PRO A 199 23.68 -15.72 0.04
CA PRO A 199 23.40 -16.02 1.45
C PRO A 199 23.18 -17.53 1.62
N VAL A 200 23.83 -18.12 2.63
CA VAL A 200 23.64 -19.54 2.96
C VAL A 200 22.47 -19.65 3.95
N ILE A 201 21.29 -19.97 3.43
CA ILE A 201 20.05 -20.05 4.20
C ILE A 201 19.42 -21.43 3.98
N HIS A 202 19.37 -22.23 5.04
CA HIS A 202 18.80 -23.58 5.00
C HIS A 202 17.29 -23.55 5.23
N LEU A 203 16.55 -24.27 4.40
CA LEU A 203 15.10 -24.47 4.50
C LEU A 203 14.79 -25.83 5.12
N SER A 204 13.58 -26.02 5.67
CA SER A 204 13.22 -27.30 6.31
C SER A 204 13.10 -28.48 5.35
N ASN A 205 12.95 -28.23 4.04
CA ASN A 205 12.97 -29.27 3.00
C ASN A 205 14.38 -29.76 2.63
N GLY A 206 15.42 -29.32 3.36
CA GLY A 206 16.82 -29.70 3.12
C GLY A 206 17.50 -28.95 1.97
N LYS A 207 16.80 -28.02 1.31
CA LYS A 207 17.38 -27.17 0.25
C LYS A 207 17.89 -25.85 0.84
N ASN A 208 18.71 -25.16 0.06
CA ASN A 208 19.07 -23.78 0.33
C ASN A 208 18.10 -22.83 -0.37
N TYR A 209 17.83 -21.68 0.25
CA TYR A 209 17.14 -20.59 -0.42
C TYR A 209 18.04 -20.00 -1.51
N HIS A 210 17.46 -19.75 -2.68
CA HIS A 210 18.15 -19.17 -3.82
C HIS A 210 17.37 -17.94 -4.31
N PRO A 211 17.89 -16.72 -4.09
CA PRO A 211 17.27 -15.50 -4.59
C PRO A 211 17.11 -15.53 -6.12
N ARG A 212 16.02 -14.95 -6.61
CA ARG A 212 15.67 -14.84 -8.03
C ARG A 212 15.79 -13.40 -8.49
N ARG A 213 15.81 -13.16 -9.81
CA ARG A 213 16.06 -11.85 -10.42
C ARG A 213 14.91 -11.48 -11.33
N VAL A 214 14.13 -10.46 -10.95
CA VAL A 214 12.85 -10.16 -11.61
C VAL A 214 13.04 -9.70 -13.04
N TRP A 215 14.02 -8.84 -13.33
CA TRP A 215 14.20 -8.33 -14.70
C TRP A 215 14.79 -9.37 -15.66
N GLU A 216 15.58 -10.33 -15.14
CA GLU A 216 15.98 -11.51 -15.91
C GLU A 216 14.78 -12.42 -16.23
N ASP A 217 14.04 -12.82 -15.19
CA ASP A 217 12.88 -13.71 -15.34
C ASP A 217 11.79 -13.05 -16.23
N LEU A 218 11.63 -11.72 -16.15
CA LEU A 218 10.70 -10.96 -16.97
C LEU A 218 11.16 -10.85 -18.44
N TYR A 219 12.45 -10.58 -18.69
CA TYR A 219 12.98 -10.54 -20.05
C TYR A 219 12.78 -11.88 -20.77
N ILE A 220 13.07 -12.99 -20.07
CA ILE A 220 12.85 -14.35 -20.57
C ILE A 220 11.36 -14.56 -20.86
N ALA A 221 10.49 -14.26 -19.90
CA ALA A 221 9.05 -14.46 -20.04
C ALA A 221 8.46 -13.67 -21.23
N ILE A 222 8.84 -12.40 -21.41
CA ILE A 222 8.41 -11.58 -22.55
C ILE A 222 8.93 -12.15 -23.88
N THR A 223 10.18 -12.62 -23.90
CA THR A 223 10.79 -13.20 -25.10
C THR A 223 10.07 -14.48 -25.52
N GLU A 224 9.72 -15.32 -24.55
CA GLU A 224 9.10 -16.63 -24.78
C GLU A 224 7.60 -16.56 -25.11
N ALA A 225 6.89 -15.52 -24.65
CA ALA A 225 5.45 -15.34 -24.88
C ALA A 225 5.05 -15.50 -26.37
N LYS A 226 3.94 -16.20 -26.61
CA LYS A 226 3.47 -16.58 -27.94
C LYS A 226 2.14 -15.95 -28.32
N HIS A 227 1.30 -15.59 -27.35
CA HIS A 227 -0.07 -15.18 -27.60
C HIS A 227 -0.36 -13.75 -27.13
N PHE A 228 0.01 -13.39 -25.90
CA PHE A 228 -0.24 -12.07 -25.37
C PHE A 228 0.79 -11.59 -24.34
N ILE A 229 0.95 -10.27 -24.26
CA ILE A 229 1.71 -9.57 -23.22
C ILE A 229 0.92 -8.32 -22.82
N TYR A 230 0.45 -8.28 -21.57
CA TYR A 230 -0.33 -7.19 -21.00
C TYR A 230 0.47 -6.48 -19.92
N VAL A 231 0.69 -5.18 -20.09
CA VAL A 231 1.50 -4.36 -19.18
C VAL A 231 0.64 -3.23 -18.63
N ALA A 232 0.59 -3.11 -17.30
CA ALA A 232 0.09 -1.91 -16.62
C ALA A 232 1.16 -1.35 -15.69
N GLY A 233 1.34 -0.03 -15.69
CA GLY A 233 2.33 0.62 -14.84
C GLY A 233 1.92 2.05 -14.50
N TRP A 234 2.43 2.53 -13.35
CA TRP A 234 2.36 3.94 -13.02
C TRP A 234 3.24 4.75 -13.98
N SER A 235 4.39 4.20 -14.34
CA SER A 235 5.23 4.70 -15.42
C SER A 235 5.84 3.52 -16.18
N VAL A 236 5.93 3.64 -17.49
CA VAL A 236 6.71 2.74 -18.34
C VAL A 236 7.69 3.61 -19.11
N ASN A 237 8.99 3.32 -19.02
CA ASN A 237 10.01 3.95 -19.84
C ASN A 237 10.50 2.93 -20.88
N VAL A 238 10.16 3.17 -22.14
CA VAL A 238 10.48 2.30 -23.27
C VAL A 238 11.97 2.14 -23.56
N ASN A 239 12.82 3.02 -23.03
CA ASN A 239 14.24 3.07 -23.34
C ASN A 239 15.12 2.26 -22.37
N ILE A 240 14.55 1.74 -21.28
CA ILE A 240 15.34 0.94 -20.33
C ILE A 240 15.70 -0.42 -20.93
N THR A 241 16.88 -0.92 -20.57
CA THR A 241 17.30 -2.31 -20.80
C THR A 241 17.10 -3.12 -19.52
N LEU A 242 16.54 -4.33 -19.65
CA LEU A 242 16.28 -5.21 -18.50
C LEU A 242 17.54 -5.96 -18.03
N ILE A 243 18.42 -6.31 -18.96
CA ILE A 243 19.65 -7.07 -18.68
C ILE A 243 20.84 -6.13 -18.85
N ARG A 244 21.54 -5.84 -17.74
CA ARG A 244 22.65 -4.88 -17.72
C ARG A 244 23.95 -5.45 -17.19
N ASP A 245 23.88 -6.48 -16.35
CA ASP A 245 25.04 -7.17 -15.79
C ASP A 245 25.78 -7.95 -16.89
N PRO A 246 27.03 -7.57 -17.24
CA PRO A 246 27.80 -8.24 -18.29
C PRO A 246 28.08 -9.72 -17.97
N GLU A 247 28.20 -10.10 -16.69
CA GLU A 247 28.43 -11.49 -16.28
C GLU A 247 27.18 -12.36 -16.43
N ARG A 248 26.01 -11.73 -16.58
CA ARG A 248 24.70 -12.38 -16.67
C ARG A 248 23.93 -12.00 -17.93
N MET A 249 24.64 -11.50 -18.94
CA MET A 249 24.04 -11.11 -20.21
C MET A 249 23.32 -12.28 -20.87
N ILE A 250 22.03 -12.11 -21.13
CA ILE A 250 21.22 -13.10 -21.84
C ILE A 250 21.50 -12.95 -23.35
N PRO A 251 21.74 -14.04 -24.10
CA PRO A 251 22.01 -13.96 -25.53
C PRO A 251 20.96 -13.15 -26.29
N GLY A 252 21.40 -12.09 -26.98
CA GLY A 252 20.54 -11.19 -27.74
C GLY A 252 19.81 -10.13 -26.92
N ALA A 253 20.10 -9.99 -25.63
CA ALA A 253 19.54 -8.93 -24.77
C ALA A 253 20.38 -7.64 -24.75
N GLU A 254 21.64 -7.70 -25.18
CA GLU A 254 22.55 -6.55 -25.16
C GLU A 254 21.98 -5.37 -25.95
N GLY A 255 21.79 -4.24 -25.25
CA GLY A 255 21.23 -3.02 -25.83
C GLY A 255 19.74 -3.09 -26.20
N VAL A 256 19.05 -4.21 -25.95
CA VAL A 256 17.62 -4.35 -26.29
C VAL A 256 16.78 -3.66 -25.24
N THR A 257 16.14 -2.56 -25.64
CA THR A 257 15.21 -1.84 -24.77
C THR A 257 13.88 -2.58 -24.64
N ILE A 258 13.17 -2.35 -23.54
CA ILE A 258 11.84 -2.95 -23.33
C ILE A 258 10.84 -2.53 -24.42
N GLY A 259 10.92 -1.30 -24.92
CA GLY A 259 10.08 -0.80 -26.00
C GLY A 259 10.29 -1.57 -27.30
N GLU A 260 11.55 -1.78 -27.70
CA GLU A 260 11.87 -2.53 -28.92
C GLU A 260 11.55 -4.03 -28.77
N LEU A 261 11.74 -4.60 -27.58
CA LEU A 261 11.31 -5.96 -27.29
C LEU A 261 9.80 -6.13 -27.48
N LEU A 262 8.99 -5.24 -26.91
CA LEU A 262 7.52 -5.27 -27.05
C LEU A 262 7.07 -5.06 -28.50
N LYS A 263 7.69 -4.13 -29.26
CA LYS A 263 7.44 -3.95 -30.69
C LYS A 263 7.77 -5.21 -31.49
N LYS A 264 8.89 -5.86 -31.19
CA LYS A 264 9.31 -7.12 -31.82
C LYS A 264 8.28 -8.22 -31.57
N LYS A 265 7.85 -8.44 -30.33
CA LYS A 265 6.82 -9.42 -29.98
C LYS A 265 5.49 -9.13 -30.70
N ALA A 266 5.07 -7.87 -30.75
CA ALA A 266 3.88 -7.48 -31.49
C ALA A 266 4.00 -7.73 -33.01
N LYS A 267 5.20 -7.55 -33.58
CA LYS A 267 5.49 -7.86 -34.99
C LYS A 267 5.39 -9.35 -35.29
N GLU A 268 5.84 -10.20 -34.36
CA GLU A 268 5.77 -11.66 -34.41
C GLU A 268 4.33 -12.22 -34.28
N GLY A 269 3.35 -11.37 -33.93
CA GLY A 269 1.93 -11.76 -33.85
C GLY A 269 1.40 -11.86 -32.42
N VAL A 270 2.23 -11.64 -31.41
CA VAL A 270 1.79 -11.58 -30.00
C VAL A 270 0.92 -10.33 -29.80
N THR A 271 -0.21 -10.48 -29.11
CA THR A 271 -1.05 -9.33 -28.76
C THR A 271 -0.44 -8.58 -27.58
N VAL A 272 0.14 -7.41 -27.85
CA VAL A 272 0.78 -6.58 -26.83
C VAL A 272 -0.09 -5.39 -26.47
N LEU A 273 -0.59 -5.36 -25.24
CA LEU A 273 -1.46 -4.31 -24.71
C LEU A 273 -0.74 -3.59 -23.55
N VAL A 274 -0.69 -2.26 -23.61
CA VAL A 274 0.02 -1.43 -22.63
C VAL A 274 -0.93 -0.35 -22.12
N MET A 275 -1.13 -0.32 -20.81
CA MET A 275 -2.00 0.62 -20.09
C MET A 275 -1.16 1.40 -19.08
N ILE A 276 -0.86 2.66 -19.39
CA ILE A 276 0.03 3.50 -18.57
C ILE A 276 -0.83 4.56 -17.90
N TRP A 277 -0.56 4.89 -16.64
CA TRP A 277 -1.23 6.03 -16.03
C TRP A 277 -0.99 7.31 -16.84
N GLN A 278 -2.04 8.11 -17.02
CA GLN A 278 -1.95 9.43 -17.65
C GLN A 278 -1.62 10.48 -16.59
N ASP A 279 -0.40 11.01 -16.60
CA ASP A 279 -0.06 12.22 -15.86
C ASP A 279 -0.63 13.43 -16.63
N ARG A 280 -1.78 13.93 -16.18
CA ARG A 280 -2.45 15.08 -16.81
C ARG A 280 -1.66 16.38 -16.74
N THR A 281 -0.57 16.42 -15.98
CA THR A 281 0.32 17.58 -15.88
C THR A 281 1.48 17.52 -16.89
N SER A 282 1.64 16.40 -17.60
CA SER A 282 2.59 16.26 -18.72
C SER A 282 2.16 17.13 -19.91
N VAL A 283 2.99 18.12 -20.27
CA VAL A 283 2.72 19.02 -21.41
C VAL A 283 3.61 18.63 -22.59
N SER A 284 3.00 17.95 -23.57
CA SER A 284 3.65 17.40 -24.76
C SER A 284 4.35 18.42 -25.67
N LEU A 285 4.02 19.72 -25.54
CA LEU A 285 4.59 20.82 -26.34
C LEU A 285 5.92 21.36 -25.78
N LEU A 286 6.26 21.08 -24.52
CA LEU A 286 7.41 21.65 -23.81
C LEU A 286 8.47 20.61 -23.40
N GLY A 287 8.25 19.32 -23.65
CA GLY A 287 9.19 18.26 -23.27
C GLY A 287 9.33 18.06 -21.75
N ASN A 288 8.39 18.56 -20.94
CA ASN A 288 8.37 18.38 -19.50
C ASN A 288 7.66 17.08 -19.12
N ALA A 289 8.30 16.24 -18.31
CA ALA A 289 7.82 14.94 -17.79
C ALA A 289 6.66 15.03 -16.76
N GLY A 290 5.89 16.13 -16.77
CA GLY A 290 4.86 16.40 -15.76
C GLY A 290 5.43 16.70 -14.36
N LEU A 291 4.56 17.05 -13.42
CA LEU A 291 4.91 17.27 -12.01
C LEU A 291 5.43 15.98 -11.35
N MET A 292 5.00 14.82 -11.83
CA MET A 292 5.34 13.51 -11.27
C MET A 292 6.48 12.79 -12.01
N LYS A 293 7.12 13.46 -12.99
CA LYS A 293 8.28 12.95 -13.75
C LYS A 293 8.06 11.56 -14.38
N THR A 294 6.84 11.31 -14.90
CA THR A 294 6.54 10.06 -15.62
C THR A 294 6.97 10.13 -17.09
N HIS A 295 7.07 8.96 -17.74
CA HIS A 295 7.42 8.85 -19.17
C HIS A 295 6.19 8.45 -20.02
N ASP A 296 5.00 8.82 -19.58
CA ASP A 296 3.74 8.34 -20.13
C ASP A 296 3.53 8.78 -21.59
N GLU A 297 3.63 10.08 -21.86
CA GLU A 297 3.50 10.68 -23.19
C GLU A 297 4.59 10.20 -24.16
N GLU A 298 5.84 10.08 -23.69
CA GLU A 298 6.96 9.58 -24.48
C GLU A 298 6.74 8.13 -24.91
N THR A 299 6.32 7.29 -23.97
CA THR A 299 6.02 5.89 -24.25
C THR A 299 4.81 5.73 -25.16
N TYR A 300 3.75 6.52 -24.97
CA TYR A 300 2.60 6.50 -25.86
C TYR A 300 3.01 6.84 -27.30
N LYS A 301 3.78 7.92 -27.50
CA LYS A 301 4.33 8.31 -28.80
C LYS A 301 5.25 7.25 -29.39
N PHE A 302 6.09 6.61 -28.58
CA PHE A 302 7.01 5.57 -29.05
C PHE A 302 6.27 4.37 -29.68
N PHE A 303 5.12 3.99 -29.15
CA PHE A 303 4.29 2.90 -29.69
C PHE A 303 3.33 3.33 -30.80
N GLU A 304 3.17 4.63 -31.04
CA GLU A 304 2.33 5.14 -32.13
C GLU A 304 2.78 4.57 -33.48
N GLY A 305 1.82 4.17 -34.31
CA GLY A 305 2.08 3.51 -35.60
C GLY A 305 2.61 2.07 -35.52
N SER A 306 2.92 1.55 -34.32
CA SER A 306 3.35 0.16 -34.13
C SER A 306 2.17 -0.81 -33.98
N LYS A 307 2.48 -2.12 -33.89
CA LYS A 307 1.46 -3.15 -33.58
C LYS A 307 1.10 -3.23 -32.09
N VAL A 308 1.88 -2.60 -31.20
CA VAL A 308 1.58 -2.51 -29.77
C VAL A 308 0.38 -1.58 -29.58
N LYS A 309 -0.60 -2.00 -28.75
CA LYS A 309 -1.75 -1.17 -28.41
C LYS A 309 -1.51 -0.51 -27.05
N CYS A 310 -1.09 0.75 -27.10
CA CYS A 310 -0.84 1.56 -25.92
C CYS A 310 -1.92 2.63 -25.78
N PHE A 311 -2.35 2.93 -24.55
CA PHE A 311 -3.12 4.12 -24.26
C PHE A 311 -2.77 4.71 -22.88
N LEU A 312 -2.94 6.03 -22.78
CA LEU A 312 -2.85 6.79 -21.54
C LEU A 312 -4.15 6.63 -20.77
N CYS A 313 -4.06 6.06 -19.58
CA CYS A 313 -5.16 5.67 -18.72
C CYS A 313 -5.33 6.70 -17.61
N PRO A 314 -6.28 7.64 -17.74
CA PRO A 314 -6.54 8.59 -16.68
C PRO A 314 -7.21 7.92 -15.48
N ARG A 315 -6.77 8.30 -14.29
CA ARG A 315 -7.55 8.08 -13.08
C ARG A 315 -8.73 9.05 -13.12
N ASN A 316 -9.94 8.52 -13.25
CA ASN A 316 -11.14 9.34 -13.31
C ASN A 316 -11.99 9.13 -12.07
N ALA A 317 -12.60 10.23 -11.63
CA ALA A 317 -13.82 10.19 -10.83
C ALA A 317 -14.97 9.57 -11.67
N ASP A 318 -15.96 8.96 -11.02
CA ASP A 318 -17.17 8.48 -11.71
C ASP A 318 -17.88 9.61 -12.47
N ARG A 319 -18.49 9.29 -13.62
CA ARG A 319 -19.18 10.24 -14.53
C ARG A 319 -20.34 11.01 -13.90
N SER A 320 -20.83 10.56 -12.75
CA SER A 320 -21.91 11.20 -12.00
C SER A 320 -21.43 12.33 -11.07
N LEU A 321 -20.12 12.51 -10.91
CA LEU A 321 -19.54 13.57 -10.09
C LEU A 321 -19.62 14.94 -10.77
N THR A 322 -19.58 16.00 -9.98
CA THR A 322 -19.54 17.38 -10.50
C THR A 322 -18.27 17.62 -11.32
N ALA A 323 -18.31 18.56 -12.26
CA ALA A 323 -17.14 18.89 -13.09
C ALA A 323 -15.90 19.28 -12.26
N VAL A 324 -16.08 19.90 -11.09
CA VAL A 324 -14.99 20.27 -10.16
C VAL A 324 -14.35 19.03 -9.54
N GLN A 325 -15.16 18.08 -9.05
CA GLN A 325 -14.68 16.82 -8.46
C GLN A 325 -13.99 15.91 -9.49
N HIS A 326 -14.42 15.96 -10.75
CA HIS A 326 -13.74 15.29 -11.86
C HIS A 326 -12.35 15.85 -12.13
N VAL A 327 -12.17 17.16 -11.98
CA VAL A 327 -10.88 17.84 -12.13
C VAL A 327 -9.98 17.53 -10.94
N GLU A 328 -10.51 17.57 -9.72
CA GLU A 328 -9.78 17.20 -8.48
C GLU A 328 -9.27 15.75 -8.55
N VAL A 329 -10.14 14.74 -8.64
CA VAL A 329 -9.71 13.33 -8.68
C VAL A 329 -8.76 13.03 -9.84
N GLY A 330 -8.98 13.67 -10.99
CA GLY A 330 -8.17 13.48 -12.18
C GLY A 330 -6.79 14.15 -12.15
N LEU A 331 -6.56 15.09 -11.23
CA LEU A 331 -5.26 15.72 -10.99
C LEU A 331 -4.59 15.18 -9.72
N GLU A 332 -5.35 14.59 -8.79
CA GLU A 332 -4.86 14.20 -7.47
C GLU A 332 -4.42 12.74 -7.36
N PHE A 333 -5.05 11.80 -8.07
CA PHE A 333 -4.86 10.35 -7.90
C PHE A 333 -4.33 9.64 -9.14
N THR A 334 -3.73 8.47 -8.93
CA THR A 334 -3.01 7.73 -9.98
C THR A 334 -3.51 6.31 -10.18
N HIS A 335 -3.12 5.70 -11.31
CA HIS A 335 -3.14 4.26 -11.44
C HIS A 335 -1.76 3.70 -11.06
N HIS A 336 -1.66 3.14 -9.86
CA HIS A 336 -0.37 2.80 -9.26
C HIS A 336 0.00 1.30 -9.33
N GLN A 337 -0.87 0.48 -9.92
CA GLN A 337 -0.62 -0.94 -10.18
C GLN A 337 0.56 -1.16 -11.15
N LYS A 338 1.54 -1.99 -10.76
CA LYS A 338 2.61 -2.51 -11.63
C LYS A 338 2.35 -3.98 -11.95
N ILE A 339 1.95 -4.26 -13.19
CA ILE A 339 1.49 -5.57 -13.64
C ILE A 339 2.14 -5.93 -14.98
N VAL A 340 2.64 -7.17 -15.09
CA VAL A 340 2.85 -7.82 -16.39
C VAL A 340 2.16 -9.19 -16.39
N CYS A 341 1.18 -9.39 -17.27
CA CYS A 341 0.54 -10.69 -17.51
C CYS A 341 0.90 -11.21 -18.90
N LEU A 342 1.29 -12.46 -19.01
CA LEU A 342 1.65 -13.08 -20.28
C LEU A 342 1.40 -14.59 -20.27
N ASP A 343 1.41 -15.19 -21.45
CA ASP A 343 1.48 -16.63 -21.59
C ASP A 343 2.93 -17.13 -21.55
N ALA A 344 3.14 -18.28 -20.89
CA ALA A 344 4.41 -18.99 -20.86
C ALA A 344 4.22 -20.40 -21.45
N PRO A 345 5.05 -20.82 -22.42
CA PRO A 345 4.91 -22.13 -23.05
C PRO A 345 5.20 -23.27 -22.08
N MET A 346 4.49 -24.38 -22.25
CA MET A 346 4.68 -25.64 -21.53
C MET A 346 5.19 -26.74 -22.46
N SER A 347 5.83 -27.78 -21.90
CA SER A 347 6.44 -28.87 -22.67
C SER A 347 5.45 -29.71 -23.50
N ASN A 348 4.16 -29.68 -23.15
CA ASN A 348 3.08 -30.39 -23.82
C ASN A 348 2.45 -29.57 -24.98
N GLY A 349 3.02 -28.41 -25.32
CA GLY A 349 2.51 -27.54 -26.40
C GLY A 349 1.39 -26.60 -26.00
N THR A 350 0.89 -26.67 -24.76
CA THR A 350 -0.05 -25.68 -24.21
C THR A 350 0.72 -24.50 -23.60
N CYS A 351 0.01 -23.46 -23.18
CA CYS A 351 0.57 -22.32 -22.45
C CYS A 351 -0.12 -22.17 -21.09
N ARG A 352 0.64 -21.72 -20.10
CA ARG A 352 0.12 -21.29 -18.79
C ARG A 352 0.16 -19.79 -18.67
N ILE A 353 -0.65 -19.24 -17.77
CA ILE A 353 -0.65 -17.82 -17.46
C ILE A 353 0.36 -17.54 -16.34
N VAL A 354 1.16 -16.49 -16.53
CA VAL A 354 2.11 -15.99 -15.55
C VAL A 354 1.84 -14.49 -15.35
N SER A 355 1.90 -14.04 -14.10
CA SER A 355 1.67 -12.64 -13.76
C SER A 355 2.73 -12.11 -12.79
N PHE A 356 3.26 -10.93 -13.07
CA PHE A 356 4.20 -10.20 -12.22
C PHE A 356 3.47 -9.05 -11.52
N VAL A 357 3.65 -8.93 -10.21
CA VAL A 357 3.03 -7.89 -9.36
C VAL A 357 4.01 -7.48 -8.26
N GLY A 358 4.11 -6.18 -7.95
CA GLY A 358 4.95 -5.68 -6.85
C GLY A 358 5.13 -4.17 -6.89
N GLY A 359 6.26 -3.68 -6.35
CA GLY A 359 6.61 -2.26 -6.30
C GLY A 359 7.40 -1.76 -7.51
N ILE A 360 8.06 -2.65 -8.25
CA ILE A 360 8.95 -2.29 -9.38
C ILE A 360 8.17 -2.02 -10.68
N ASP A 361 8.16 -0.75 -11.13
CA ASP A 361 7.73 -0.34 -12.48
C ASP A 361 8.79 -0.69 -13.55
N LEU A 362 8.36 -0.80 -14.81
CA LEU A 362 9.26 -0.86 -15.97
C LEU A 362 9.72 0.55 -16.36
N ALA A 363 10.39 1.24 -15.44
CA ALA A 363 10.82 2.61 -15.57
C ALA A 363 12.30 2.80 -15.18
N GLY A 364 12.85 3.99 -15.47
CA GLY A 364 14.20 4.37 -15.06
C GLY A 364 14.36 4.46 -13.54
N GLY A 365 15.59 4.31 -13.07
CA GLY A 365 16.03 4.31 -11.67
C GLY A 365 15.64 3.08 -10.85
N ARG A 366 14.91 2.13 -11.43
CA ARG A 366 14.44 0.92 -10.73
C ARG A 366 15.43 -0.24 -10.81
N TYR A 367 16.37 -0.21 -11.76
CA TYR A 367 17.42 -1.24 -11.83
C TYR A 367 18.39 -1.02 -10.68
N ASP A 368 18.43 -1.96 -9.75
CA ASP A 368 19.43 -1.96 -8.70
C ASP A 368 19.73 -3.38 -8.24
N ASP A 369 20.88 -3.53 -7.60
CA ASP A 369 21.32 -4.76 -6.94
C ASP A 369 21.49 -4.55 -5.43
N GLU A 370 21.87 -5.60 -4.71
CA GLU A 370 22.02 -5.56 -3.25
C GLU A 370 23.11 -4.62 -2.75
N ASN A 371 24.04 -4.19 -3.63
CA ASN A 371 25.14 -3.32 -3.23
C ASN A 371 24.69 -1.87 -3.10
N HIS A 372 23.56 -1.52 -3.74
CA HIS A 372 22.97 -0.19 -3.68
C HIS A 372 24.00 0.93 -3.81
N THR A 373 24.85 0.79 -4.82
CA THR A 373 26.03 1.66 -5.02
C THR A 373 25.63 3.13 -5.19
N LEU A 374 26.38 4.04 -4.60
CA LEU A 374 26.14 5.48 -4.71
C LEU A 374 26.94 6.12 -5.85
N PHE A 375 28.18 5.67 -6.03
CA PHE A 375 29.16 6.29 -6.94
C PHE A 375 29.85 5.30 -7.89
N ARG A 376 29.72 3.99 -7.64
CA ARG A 376 30.27 2.96 -8.53
C ARG A 376 29.36 2.72 -9.73
N ASN A 377 29.99 2.41 -10.87
CA ASN A 377 29.33 2.03 -12.12
C ASN A 377 28.41 3.13 -12.71
N LEU A 378 28.58 4.39 -12.30
CA LEU A 378 27.79 5.50 -12.81
C LEU A 378 27.98 5.74 -14.32
N ASP A 379 29.15 5.41 -14.85
CA ASP A 379 29.54 5.53 -16.25
C ASP A 379 29.38 4.21 -17.04
N THR A 380 28.85 3.17 -16.41
CA THR A 380 28.58 1.86 -17.04
C THR A 380 27.12 1.47 -16.85
N THR A 381 26.80 0.67 -15.82
CA THR A 381 25.46 0.14 -15.54
C THR A 381 24.38 1.22 -15.42
N TYR A 382 24.74 2.40 -14.87
CA TYR A 382 23.81 3.49 -14.60
C TYR A 382 23.99 4.70 -15.54
N LEU A 383 24.81 4.59 -16.60
CA LEU A 383 25.11 5.71 -17.51
C LEU A 383 23.86 6.35 -18.12
N HIS A 384 22.88 5.53 -18.48
CA HIS A 384 21.61 5.96 -19.07
C HIS A 384 20.43 5.84 -18.10
N ASP A 385 20.73 5.69 -16.81
CA ASP A 385 19.73 5.44 -15.76
C ASP A 385 20.12 6.06 -14.41
N PHE A 386 20.85 7.18 -14.45
CA PHE A 386 21.18 7.96 -13.25
C PHE A 386 19.93 8.70 -12.77
N GLN A 387 19.44 8.34 -11.58
CA GLN A 387 18.32 9.01 -10.92
C GLN A 387 18.76 9.59 -9.58
N GLN A 388 18.39 10.84 -9.33
CA GLN A 388 18.57 11.53 -8.06
C GLN A 388 17.55 12.67 -7.99
N ASN A 389 16.43 12.44 -7.29
CA ASN A 389 15.31 13.39 -7.26
C ASN A 389 15.28 14.29 -6.02
N ASN A 390 16.22 14.12 -5.10
CA ASN A 390 16.25 14.82 -3.82
C ASN A 390 17.04 16.13 -3.88
N PHE A 391 17.77 16.37 -4.97
CA PHE A 391 18.58 17.56 -5.15
C PHE A 391 18.15 18.35 -6.39
N PRO A 392 18.05 19.68 -6.31
CA PRO A 392 17.92 20.52 -7.49
C PRO A 392 19.08 20.28 -8.46
N HIS A 393 18.77 20.14 -9.76
CA HIS A 393 19.75 20.03 -10.84
C HIS A 393 20.71 18.84 -10.75
N ALA A 394 20.37 17.77 -10.03
CA ALA A 394 21.19 16.57 -10.02
C ALA A 394 21.19 15.85 -11.38
N ASP A 395 22.39 15.58 -11.87
CA ASP A 395 22.64 14.83 -13.09
C ASP A 395 24.00 14.12 -13.03
N LEU A 396 24.26 13.26 -14.00
CA LEU A 396 25.51 12.52 -14.05
C LEU A 396 26.73 13.43 -14.26
N ARG A 397 26.60 14.60 -14.90
CA ARG A 397 27.73 15.53 -15.13
C ARG A 397 28.25 16.13 -13.83
N HIS A 398 27.38 16.26 -12.83
CA HIS A 398 27.73 16.68 -11.48
C HIS A 398 28.09 15.49 -10.56
N GLY A 399 27.85 14.26 -10.99
CA GLY A 399 28.28 13.02 -10.33
C GLY A 399 27.31 12.49 -9.27
N GLY A 400 27.73 11.51 -8.49
CA GLY A 400 26.90 10.94 -7.44
C GLY A 400 26.73 11.85 -6.21
N PRO A 401 25.98 11.40 -5.19
CA PRO A 401 25.38 10.06 -5.14
C PRO A 401 24.13 9.98 -6.04
N ARG A 402 24.00 8.89 -6.80
CA ARG A 402 22.65 8.52 -7.30
C ARG A 402 21.78 8.14 -6.10
N GLU A 403 20.48 8.02 -6.32
CA GLU A 403 19.55 7.43 -5.36
C GLU A 403 19.44 5.91 -5.61
N PRO A 404 19.93 5.04 -4.71
CA PRO A 404 19.68 3.61 -4.77
C PRO A 404 18.21 3.26 -4.56
N TRP A 405 17.78 2.15 -5.15
CA TRP A 405 16.38 1.74 -5.20
C TRP A 405 16.21 0.34 -4.62
N HIS A 406 15.84 0.27 -3.35
CA HIS A 406 15.48 -0.99 -2.68
C HIS A 406 13.98 -1.24 -2.84
N ASP A 407 13.63 -2.38 -3.45
CA ASP A 407 12.23 -2.69 -3.78
C ASP A 407 12.01 -4.21 -3.86
N VAL A 408 10.74 -4.60 -3.96
CA VAL A 408 10.29 -5.99 -3.93
C VAL A 408 9.26 -6.26 -5.02
N HIS A 409 9.28 -7.48 -5.55
CA HIS A 409 8.34 -7.90 -6.59
C HIS A 409 7.98 -9.37 -6.45
N SER A 410 6.96 -9.83 -7.17
CA SER A 410 6.54 -11.22 -7.20
C SER A 410 6.22 -11.69 -8.62
N LYS A 411 6.41 -12.99 -8.86
CA LYS A 411 5.81 -13.69 -9.99
C LYS A 411 4.84 -14.74 -9.44
N LEU A 412 3.62 -14.71 -9.96
CA LEU A 412 2.52 -15.60 -9.61
C LEU A 412 2.25 -16.55 -10.77
N GLU A 413 2.08 -17.82 -10.43
CA GLU A 413 1.70 -18.89 -11.35
C GLU A 413 0.55 -19.71 -10.75
N GLY A 414 -0.20 -20.40 -11.61
CA GLY A 414 -1.44 -21.09 -11.21
C GLY A 414 -2.66 -20.16 -11.23
N LEU A 415 -3.70 -20.50 -10.48
CA LEU A 415 -4.98 -19.78 -10.55
C LEU A 415 -4.90 -18.32 -10.07
N ALA A 416 -3.94 -17.96 -9.22
CA ALA A 416 -3.76 -16.57 -8.81
C ALA A 416 -3.28 -15.66 -9.95
N ALA A 417 -2.52 -16.18 -10.93
CA ALA A 417 -2.14 -15.42 -12.12
C ALA A 417 -3.37 -15.02 -12.96
N TRP A 418 -4.40 -15.88 -12.97
CA TRP A 418 -5.67 -15.58 -13.65
C TRP A 418 -6.47 -14.46 -12.97
N ASP A 419 -6.38 -14.32 -11.64
CA ASP A 419 -7.03 -13.22 -10.93
C ASP A 419 -6.35 -11.87 -11.27
N VAL A 420 -5.03 -11.84 -11.38
CA VAL A 420 -4.28 -10.64 -11.83
C VAL A 420 -4.61 -10.30 -13.29
N LEU A 421 -4.68 -11.31 -14.17
CA LEU A 421 -5.16 -11.15 -15.55
C LEU A 421 -6.59 -10.60 -15.59
N THR A 422 -7.49 -11.13 -14.76
CA THR A 422 -8.88 -10.65 -14.65
C THR A 422 -8.92 -9.18 -14.27
N ASN A 423 -8.09 -8.74 -13.31
CA ASN A 423 -7.97 -7.32 -12.98
C ASN A 423 -7.56 -6.47 -14.20
N PHE A 424 -6.55 -6.91 -14.95
CA PHE A 424 -6.12 -6.19 -16.16
C PHE A 424 -7.25 -6.10 -17.20
N GLU A 425 -7.92 -7.22 -17.50
CA GLU A 425 -9.02 -7.29 -18.47
C GLU A 425 -10.19 -6.38 -18.05
N GLN A 426 -10.57 -6.39 -16.77
CA GLN A 426 -11.63 -5.53 -16.24
C GLN A 426 -11.33 -4.05 -16.44
N ARG A 427 -10.08 -3.64 -16.19
CA ARG A 427 -9.64 -2.25 -16.41
C ARG A 427 -9.58 -1.90 -17.89
N TRP A 428 -9.04 -2.79 -18.72
CA TRP A 428 -8.96 -2.59 -20.16
C TRP A 428 -10.35 -2.37 -20.77
N ILE A 429 -11.32 -3.23 -20.43
CA ILE A 429 -12.69 -3.12 -20.93
C ILE A 429 -13.33 -1.79 -20.47
N LYS A 430 -13.05 -1.36 -19.24
CA LYS A 430 -13.62 -0.14 -18.68
C LYS A 430 -13.04 1.14 -19.30
N GLN A 431 -11.72 1.21 -19.45
CA GLN A 431 -11.01 2.48 -19.64
C GLN A 431 -10.35 2.62 -21.02
N SER A 432 -10.12 1.53 -21.76
CA SER A 432 -9.49 1.63 -23.06
C SER A 432 -10.39 2.33 -24.09
N PRO A 433 -9.80 3.07 -25.06
CA PRO A 433 -10.56 3.63 -26.16
C PRO A 433 -11.34 2.55 -26.94
N LYS A 434 -12.57 2.85 -27.37
CA LYS A 434 -13.44 1.94 -28.15
C LYS A 434 -12.73 1.28 -29.35
N LYS A 435 -11.76 1.98 -29.96
CA LYS A 435 -10.96 1.49 -31.09
C LYS A 435 -10.07 0.29 -30.75
N ILE A 436 -9.71 0.08 -29.48
CA ILE A 436 -8.82 -1.01 -29.02
C ILE A 436 -9.43 -1.87 -27.91
N SER A 437 -10.67 -1.56 -27.48
CA SER A 437 -11.33 -2.28 -26.39
C SER A 437 -11.58 -3.76 -26.68
N HIS A 438 -11.63 -4.13 -27.95
CA HIS A 438 -11.83 -5.51 -28.44
C HIS A 438 -10.52 -6.26 -28.70
N CYS A 439 -9.35 -5.67 -28.39
CA CYS A 439 -8.04 -6.28 -28.65
C CYS A 439 -7.60 -7.30 -27.59
N LEU A 440 -8.42 -7.60 -26.57
CA LEU A 440 -8.14 -8.68 -25.63
C LEU A 440 -8.18 -10.05 -26.34
N VAL A 441 -7.34 -10.97 -25.89
CA VAL A 441 -7.35 -12.36 -26.35
C VAL A 441 -8.44 -13.11 -25.57
N ASN A 442 -9.27 -13.90 -26.25
CA ASN A 442 -10.30 -14.73 -25.60
C ASN A 442 -9.70 -15.98 -24.93
N ILE A 443 -8.80 -15.77 -23.96
CA ILE A 443 -8.00 -16.80 -23.29
C ILE A 443 -8.90 -17.91 -22.70
N ARG A 444 -10.01 -17.52 -22.05
CA ARG A 444 -10.96 -18.47 -21.41
C ARG A 444 -11.76 -19.32 -22.39
N GLU A 445 -11.83 -18.92 -23.66
CA GLU A 445 -12.54 -19.66 -24.71
C GLU A 445 -11.62 -20.60 -25.51
N GLN A 446 -10.33 -20.69 -25.13
CA GLN A 446 -9.32 -21.50 -25.81
C GLN A 446 -8.65 -22.50 -24.84
N PRO A 447 -9.39 -23.44 -24.24
CA PRO A 447 -8.86 -24.36 -23.23
C PRO A 447 -7.78 -25.33 -23.76
N ASP A 448 -7.77 -25.60 -25.06
CA ASP A 448 -6.74 -26.42 -25.71
C ASP A 448 -5.37 -25.72 -25.77
N ILE A 449 -5.35 -24.38 -25.71
CA ILE A 449 -4.13 -23.57 -25.69
C ILE A 449 -3.82 -23.16 -24.25
N PHE A 450 -4.82 -22.68 -23.50
CA PHE A 450 -4.71 -22.19 -22.13
C PHE A 450 -5.52 -23.08 -21.18
N PRO A 451 -5.02 -24.27 -20.83
CA PRO A 451 -5.71 -25.13 -19.87
C PRO A 451 -5.81 -24.43 -18.51
N ILE A 452 -6.98 -24.54 -17.88
CA ILE A 452 -7.17 -24.09 -16.51
C ILE A 452 -6.32 -25.01 -15.59
N PRO A 453 -5.45 -24.45 -14.73
CA PRO A 453 -4.66 -25.25 -13.81
C PRO A 453 -5.55 -26.17 -12.96
N SER A 454 -5.19 -27.45 -12.83
CA SER A 454 -5.96 -28.45 -12.08
C SER A 454 -6.00 -28.20 -10.57
N GLY A 455 -5.24 -27.22 -10.07
CA GLY A 455 -5.11 -26.95 -8.63
C GLY A 455 -4.33 -28.03 -7.88
N HIS A 456 -3.53 -28.84 -8.57
CA HIS A 456 -2.73 -29.89 -7.96
C HIS A 456 -1.82 -29.32 -6.86
N VAL A 457 -2.02 -29.79 -5.63
CA VAL A 457 -1.28 -29.32 -4.46
C VAL A 457 -0.08 -30.24 -4.23
N THR A 458 1.11 -29.65 -4.25
CA THR A 458 2.37 -30.29 -3.86
C THR A 458 2.86 -29.73 -2.53
N HIS A 459 3.93 -30.31 -1.98
CA HIS A 459 4.55 -29.82 -0.75
C HIS A 459 5.14 -28.39 -0.90
N GLU A 460 5.50 -27.98 -2.12
CA GLU A 460 6.05 -26.65 -2.39
C GLU A 460 4.97 -25.64 -2.82
N SER A 461 3.73 -26.09 -2.97
CA SER A 461 2.63 -25.25 -3.44
C SER A 461 2.29 -24.13 -2.46
N TRP A 462 1.74 -23.07 -3.03
CA TRP A 462 1.30 -21.89 -2.33
C TRP A 462 -0.23 -21.78 -2.36
N ASN A 463 -0.76 -21.22 -1.28
CA ASN A 463 -2.09 -20.64 -1.26
C ASN A 463 -1.94 -19.13 -1.41
N VAL A 464 -2.63 -18.54 -2.37
CA VAL A 464 -2.47 -17.14 -2.77
C VAL A 464 -3.83 -16.49 -2.92
N GLN A 465 -3.98 -15.27 -2.44
CA GLN A 465 -5.18 -14.46 -2.61
C GLN A 465 -4.80 -13.08 -3.14
N VAL A 466 -5.46 -12.65 -4.21
CA VAL A 466 -5.22 -11.34 -4.82
C VAL A 466 -6.11 -10.30 -4.13
N PHE A 467 -5.55 -9.13 -3.85
CA PHE A 467 -6.21 -8.00 -3.22
C PHE A 467 -6.05 -6.74 -4.07
N ARG A 468 -7.00 -5.81 -3.95
CA ARG A 468 -6.96 -4.53 -4.66
C ARG A 468 -7.43 -3.36 -3.80
N SER A 469 -7.00 -2.19 -4.23
CA SER A 469 -7.65 -0.91 -3.96
C SER A 469 -8.13 -0.40 -5.31
N ILE A 470 -9.42 -0.45 -5.59
CA ILE A 470 -9.96 -0.03 -6.90
C ILE A 470 -11.47 0.23 -6.82
N ASP A 471 -12.00 1.06 -7.72
CA ASP A 471 -13.42 1.37 -7.81
C ASP A 471 -14.05 0.98 -9.15
N ASP A 472 -15.38 0.96 -9.21
CA ASP A 472 -16.15 0.71 -10.44
C ASP A 472 -16.01 1.81 -11.50
N ALA A 473 -15.41 2.96 -11.20
CA ALA A 473 -14.97 3.92 -12.22
C ALA A 473 -13.78 3.38 -13.04
N SER A 474 -12.98 2.50 -12.45
CA SER A 474 -11.77 1.90 -13.05
C SER A 474 -11.96 0.48 -13.57
N VAL A 475 -12.96 -0.26 -13.10
CA VAL A 475 -13.24 -1.64 -13.55
C VAL A 475 -14.68 -1.88 -14.01
N VAL A 476 -14.87 -2.88 -14.86
CA VAL A 476 -16.19 -3.52 -15.06
C VAL A 476 -16.35 -4.73 -14.14
N GLY A 477 -17.60 -5.18 -13.94
CA GLY A 477 -17.89 -6.46 -13.30
C GLY A 477 -18.15 -6.41 -11.79
N PHE A 478 -18.15 -5.23 -11.17
CA PHE A 478 -18.71 -5.07 -9.82
C PHE A 478 -20.24 -5.25 -9.87
N PRO A 479 -20.83 -6.00 -8.91
CA PRO A 479 -22.26 -6.18 -8.85
C PRO A 479 -22.96 -4.87 -8.47
N SER A 480 -24.02 -4.51 -9.19
CA SER A 480 -24.87 -3.35 -8.85
C SER A 480 -25.83 -3.60 -7.68
N ASP A 481 -26.02 -4.86 -7.31
CA ASP A 481 -26.80 -5.29 -6.15
C ASP A 481 -25.94 -5.16 -4.87
N PRO A 482 -26.32 -4.32 -3.89
CA PRO A 482 -25.50 -4.10 -2.69
C PRO A 482 -25.35 -5.34 -1.82
N SER A 483 -26.33 -6.25 -1.81
CA SER A 483 -26.21 -7.49 -1.05
C SER A 483 -25.11 -8.37 -1.65
N LYS A 484 -25.01 -8.41 -2.99
CA LYS A 484 -23.91 -9.10 -3.68
C LYS A 484 -22.57 -8.37 -3.51
N ALA A 485 -22.57 -7.04 -3.55
CA ALA A 485 -21.39 -6.22 -3.31
C ALA A 485 -20.82 -6.47 -1.89
N ALA A 486 -21.67 -6.41 -0.87
CA ALA A 486 -21.31 -6.67 0.52
C ALA A 486 -20.79 -8.12 0.74
N MET A 487 -21.32 -9.12 0.03
CA MET A 487 -20.80 -10.48 0.10
C MET A 487 -19.35 -10.60 -0.42
N LEU A 488 -18.96 -9.73 -1.35
CA LEU A 488 -17.59 -9.61 -1.88
C LEU A 488 -16.76 -8.57 -1.10
N GLY A 489 -17.29 -8.02 -0.01
CA GLY A 489 -16.67 -6.96 0.80
C GLY A 489 -16.45 -5.64 0.08
N LEU A 490 -17.18 -5.41 -1.01
CA LEU A 490 -17.21 -4.12 -1.67
C LEU A 490 -18.04 -3.14 -0.83
N MET A 491 -17.55 -1.91 -0.70
CA MET A 491 -18.20 -0.85 0.07
C MET A 491 -18.68 0.26 -0.86
N SER A 492 -19.77 0.93 -0.52
CA SER A 492 -20.15 2.17 -1.19
C SER A 492 -19.34 3.34 -0.65
N ALA A 493 -18.77 4.13 -1.56
CA ALA A 493 -18.23 5.44 -1.29
C ALA A 493 -19.08 6.51 -1.98
N LYS A 494 -18.52 7.70 -2.23
CA LYS A 494 -19.24 8.76 -2.93
C LYS A 494 -19.44 8.39 -4.40
N ASP A 495 -20.66 7.95 -4.74
CA ASP A 495 -21.10 7.62 -6.11
C ASP A 495 -20.32 6.48 -6.80
N VAL A 496 -19.53 5.71 -6.05
CA VAL A 496 -18.77 4.55 -6.54
C VAL A 496 -18.83 3.37 -5.59
N THR A 497 -18.71 2.18 -6.16
CA THR A 497 -18.46 0.93 -5.42
C THR A 497 -16.96 0.68 -5.36
N VAL A 498 -16.44 0.39 -4.17
CA VAL A 498 -15.01 0.33 -3.89
C VAL A 498 -14.61 -1.03 -3.35
N ASP A 499 -13.51 -1.56 -3.87
CA ASP A 499 -12.75 -2.69 -3.33
C ASP A 499 -11.60 -2.13 -2.49
N GLN A 500 -11.62 -2.41 -1.17
CA GLN A 500 -10.56 -2.06 -0.21
C GLN A 500 -9.87 -3.33 0.33
N SER A 501 -9.90 -4.44 -0.43
CA SER A 501 -9.41 -5.74 0.05
C SER A 501 -7.93 -5.76 0.42
N ILE A 502 -7.11 -4.81 -0.06
CA ILE A 502 -5.73 -4.65 0.43
C ILE A 502 -5.72 -4.27 1.91
N HIS A 503 -6.48 -3.23 2.30
CA HIS A 503 -6.59 -2.82 3.70
C HIS A 503 -7.07 -3.98 4.58
N SER A 504 -8.14 -4.66 4.15
CA SER A 504 -8.67 -5.85 4.83
C SER A 504 -7.61 -6.93 5.00
N GLY A 505 -6.83 -7.23 3.94
CA GLY A 505 -5.77 -8.23 3.97
C GLY A 505 -4.65 -7.90 4.95
N TYR A 506 -4.23 -6.64 5.03
CA TYR A 506 -3.25 -6.18 6.01
C TYR A 506 -3.78 -6.27 7.44
N VAL A 507 -5.00 -5.78 7.71
CA VAL A 507 -5.63 -5.86 9.04
C VAL A 507 -5.70 -7.32 9.51
N GLU A 508 -6.21 -8.21 8.67
CA GLU A 508 -6.31 -9.64 8.96
C GLU A 508 -4.97 -10.30 9.26
N ALA A 509 -3.93 -9.97 8.48
CA ALA A 509 -2.59 -10.50 8.68
C ALA A 509 -1.96 -9.99 10.01
N ILE A 510 -2.20 -8.73 10.39
CA ILE A 510 -1.73 -8.18 11.66
C ILE A 510 -2.47 -8.82 12.83
N ARG A 511 -3.79 -8.96 12.75
CA ARG A 511 -4.63 -9.49 13.82
C ARG A 511 -4.30 -10.95 14.16
N ARG A 512 -3.97 -11.78 13.17
CA ARG A 512 -3.55 -13.17 13.41
C ARG A 512 -2.10 -13.32 13.88
N ALA A 513 -1.25 -12.31 13.65
CA ALA A 513 0.18 -12.36 14.01
C ALA A 513 0.38 -12.78 15.48
N LYS A 514 1.34 -13.68 15.69
CA LYS A 514 1.64 -14.32 16.97
C LYS A 514 3.08 -14.10 17.43
N ARG A 515 4.05 -13.98 16.52
CA ARG A 515 5.48 -13.89 16.82
C ARG A 515 6.03 -12.53 16.44
N PHE A 516 5.99 -12.14 15.16
CA PHE A 516 6.53 -10.88 14.71
C PHE A 516 5.90 -10.38 13.42
N ILE A 517 6.09 -9.10 13.15
CA ILE A 517 5.77 -8.45 11.88
C ILE A 517 7.03 -7.75 11.36
N TYR A 518 7.35 -7.96 10.09
CA TYR A 518 8.39 -7.24 9.37
C TYR A 518 7.76 -6.51 8.17
N ILE A 519 7.93 -5.20 8.09
CA ILE A 519 7.35 -4.35 7.04
C ILE A 519 8.48 -3.56 6.39
N GLU A 520 8.52 -3.56 5.06
CA GLU A 520 9.26 -2.55 4.29
C GLU A 520 8.22 -1.80 3.46
N ASN A 521 8.10 -0.49 3.67
CA ASN A 521 7.13 0.32 2.96
C ASN A 521 7.63 1.75 2.70
N GLN A 522 7.39 2.25 1.50
CA GLN A 522 7.68 3.65 1.14
C GLN A 522 6.98 4.66 2.07
N TYR A 523 5.77 4.35 2.51
CA TYR A 523 5.02 5.18 3.46
C TYR A 523 4.47 4.34 4.60
N PHE A 524 4.50 4.89 5.81
CA PHE A 524 3.89 4.27 6.98
C PHE A 524 3.23 5.34 7.85
N PHE A 525 1.97 5.66 7.56
CA PHE A 525 1.17 6.56 8.39
C PHE A 525 -0.34 6.33 8.21
N GLY A 526 -1.08 6.63 9.26
CA GLY A 526 -2.50 6.33 9.31
C GLY A 526 -3.07 6.34 10.71
N SER A 527 -4.37 6.03 10.77
CA SER A 527 -5.15 6.01 12.00
C SER A 527 -5.24 7.39 12.67
N CYS A 528 -5.43 8.44 11.86
CA CYS A 528 -5.39 9.82 12.33
C CYS A 528 -6.37 10.13 13.45
N PHE A 529 -7.51 9.43 13.51
CA PHE A 529 -8.49 9.52 14.59
C PHE A 529 -7.92 9.18 15.99
N SER A 530 -6.72 8.60 16.07
CA SER A 530 -6.00 8.31 17.33
C SER A 530 -4.74 9.15 17.53
N TRP A 531 -4.41 10.06 16.61
CA TRP A 531 -3.29 11.00 16.79
C TRP A 531 -3.62 12.05 17.85
N ARG A 532 -2.61 12.67 18.45
CA ARG A 532 -2.82 13.74 19.44
C ARG A 532 -3.37 15.03 18.83
N GLN A 533 -3.11 15.25 17.55
CA GLN A 533 -3.54 16.40 16.75
C GLN A 533 -3.85 15.96 15.32
N ASP A 534 -4.46 16.85 14.54
CA ASP A 534 -4.80 16.60 13.12
C ASP A 534 -5.69 15.36 12.90
N GLN A 535 -6.57 15.06 13.85
CA GLN A 535 -7.42 13.86 13.82
C GLN A 535 -8.44 13.84 12.66
N ASP A 536 -8.71 14.99 12.07
CA ASP A 536 -9.68 15.24 11.00
C ASP A 536 -9.06 15.21 9.59
N CYS A 537 -7.76 14.90 9.45
CA CYS A 537 -7.05 14.93 8.17
C CYS A 537 -7.50 13.86 7.15
N GLY A 538 -8.34 12.91 7.57
CA GLY A 538 -8.93 11.88 6.70
C GLY A 538 -8.04 10.67 6.43
N CYS A 539 -6.91 10.51 7.13
CA CYS A 539 -6.03 9.33 7.05
C CYS A 539 -6.54 8.19 7.95
N LEU A 540 -7.67 7.59 7.58
CA LEU A 540 -8.46 6.67 8.39
C LEU A 540 -8.02 5.19 8.35
N ASN A 541 -7.01 4.83 7.55
CA ASN A 541 -6.53 3.45 7.46
C ASN A 541 -6.09 2.92 8.85
N LEU A 542 -6.23 1.61 9.08
CA LEU A 542 -6.10 1.00 10.41
C LEU A 542 -4.72 0.38 10.67
N ILE A 543 -3.82 0.45 9.69
CA ILE A 543 -2.62 -0.39 9.72
C ILE A 543 -1.70 -0.04 10.90
N PRO A 544 -1.38 1.24 11.16
CA PRO A 544 -0.52 1.58 12.29
C PRO A 544 -1.14 1.25 13.65
N ILE A 545 -2.42 1.55 13.85
CA ILE A 545 -3.07 1.26 15.14
C ILE A 545 -3.22 -0.24 15.39
N GLU A 546 -3.52 -1.05 14.37
CA GLU A 546 -3.58 -2.51 14.50
C GLU A 546 -2.24 -3.11 14.91
N VAL A 547 -1.12 -2.61 14.37
CA VAL A 547 0.23 -3.03 14.81
C VAL A 547 0.47 -2.67 16.28
N ALA A 548 0.17 -1.43 16.67
CA ALA A 548 0.35 -0.98 18.06
C ALA A 548 -0.53 -1.74 19.05
N LEU A 549 -1.81 -1.99 18.71
CA LEU A 549 -2.74 -2.76 19.52
C LEU A 549 -2.34 -4.23 19.59
N LYS A 550 -1.84 -4.82 18.50
CA LYS A 550 -1.26 -6.17 18.52
C LYS A 550 -0.12 -6.23 19.52
N ILE A 551 0.86 -5.34 19.45
CA ILE A 551 1.98 -5.29 20.42
C ILE A 551 1.46 -5.14 21.85
N ALA A 552 0.57 -4.17 22.10
CA ALA A 552 0.00 -3.93 23.41
C ALA A 552 -0.72 -5.18 23.96
N SER A 553 -1.47 -5.90 23.11
CA SER A 553 -2.15 -7.14 23.51
C SER A 553 -1.16 -8.24 23.93
N LYS A 554 -0.01 -8.33 23.26
CA LYS A 554 1.04 -9.32 23.56
C LYS A 554 1.76 -8.99 24.86
N ILE A 555 2.05 -7.70 25.09
CA ILE A 555 2.59 -7.21 26.36
C ILE A 555 1.66 -7.54 27.52
N ARG A 556 0.36 -7.22 27.40
CA ARG A 556 -0.66 -7.53 28.41
C ARG A 556 -0.80 -9.01 28.72
N ARG A 557 -0.49 -9.88 27.75
CA ARG A 557 -0.50 -11.35 27.89
C ARG A 557 0.84 -11.93 28.37
N GLY A 558 1.89 -11.12 28.53
CA GLY A 558 3.24 -11.60 28.84
C GLY A 558 3.87 -12.44 27.71
N GLU A 559 3.39 -12.30 26.48
CA GLU A 559 3.88 -13.03 25.32
C GLU A 559 4.90 -12.17 24.55
N ARG A 560 6.02 -12.75 24.08
CA ARG A 560 6.94 -12.01 23.21
C ARG A 560 6.33 -11.72 21.86
N PHE A 561 6.62 -10.52 21.38
CA PHE A 561 6.27 -10.05 20.04
C PHE A 561 7.24 -8.95 19.63
N ALA A 562 7.48 -8.79 18.33
CA ALA A 562 8.25 -7.68 17.80
C ALA A 562 7.68 -7.20 16.45
N ALA A 563 7.74 -5.89 16.22
CA ALA A 563 7.46 -5.27 14.95
C ALA A 563 8.70 -4.49 14.47
N TYR A 564 9.05 -4.70 13.20
CA TYR A 564 10.16 -4.08 12.51
C TYR A 564 9.60 -3.37 11.28
N ILE A 565 9.76 -2.05 11.21
CA ILE A 565 9.23 -1.22 10.13
C ILE A 565 10.40 -0.50 9.47
N VAL A 566 10.61 -0.75 8.19
CA VAL A 566 11.64 -0.10 7.38
C VAL A 566 10.95 0.84 6.38
N THR A 567 11.24 2.13 6.48
CA THR A 567 10.76 3.17 5.56
C THR A 567 11.95 3.86 4.91
N PRO A 568 11.79 4.64 3.83
CA PRO A 568 12.88 5.49 3.39
C PRO A 568 13.21 6.52 4.48
N MET A 569 14.45 7.03 4.48
CA MET A 569 14.86 8.05 5.45
C MET A 569 13.97 9.31 5.34
N TRP A 570 13.61 9.67 4.10
CA TRP A 570 12.50 10.56 3.76
C TRP A 570 11.89 10.12 2.41
N PRO A 571 10.62 10.48 2.13
CA PRO A 571 10.01 10.28 0.80
C PRO A 571 10.78 10.92 -0.35
N GLU A 572 10.87 10.26 -1.51
CA GLU A 572 11.58 10.78 -2.69
C GLU A 572 11.12 12.21 -3.03
N GLY A 573 12.09 13.11 -3.14
CA GLY A 573 11.86 14.53 -3.41
C GLY A 573 12.80 15.41 -2.59
N ILE A 574 12.79 16.72 -2.86
CA ILE A 574 13.60 17.66 -2.10
C ILE A 574 13.14 17.62 -0.63
N PRO A 575 14.01 17.27 0.33
CA PRO A 575 13.58 16.94 1.69
C PRO A 575 13.06 18.14 2.47
N GLU A 576 13.48 19.36 2.15
CA GLU A 576 12.92 20.62 2.67
C GLU A 576 11.57 21.00 2.03
N GLY A 577 11.19 20.34 0.93
CA GLY A 577 9.96 20.65 0.20
C GLY A 577 8.69 20.37 1.00
N ASP A 578 7.67 21.20 0.80
CA ASP A 578 6.41 21.14 1.56
C ASP A 578 5.75 19.75 1.55
N THR A 579 5.79 19.04 0.41
CA THR A 579 5.23 17.69 0.29
C THR A 579 5.95 16.69 1.18
N VAL A 580 7.30 16.67 1.13
CA VAL A 580 8.12 15.74 1.91
C VAL A 580 7.97 16.04 3.40
N GLN A 581 8.01 17.32 3.78
CA GLN A 581 7.83 17.76 5.16
C GLN A 581 6.44 17.43 5.71
N ALA A 582 5.37 17.58 4.91
CA ALA A 582 4.02 17.19 5.32
C ALA A 582 3.89 15.68 5.56
N ILE A 583 4.50 14.87 4.68
CA ILE A 583 4.50 13.41 4.84
C ILE A 583 5.28 12.98 6.08
N LEU A 584 6.46 13.58 6.34
CA LEU A 584 7.23 13.33 7.55
C LEU A 584 6.44 13.69 8.82
N HIS A 585 5.65 14.77 8.78
CA HIS A 585 4.76 15.15 9.88
C HIS A 585 3.69 14.08 10.16
N TRP A 586 3.06 13.52 9.12
CA TRP A 586 2.10 12.41 9.28
C TRP A 586 2.74 11.13 9.83
N ASN A 587 3.95 10.82 9.38
CA ASN A 587 4.73 9.70 9.90
C ASN A 587 5.06 9.92 11.39
N ARG A 588 5.53 11.12 11.76
CA ARG A 588 5.83 11.52 13.15
C ARG A 588 4.63 11.33 14.08
N LEU A 589 3.44 11.83 13.70
CA LEU A 589 2.22 11.68 14.50
C LEU A 589 1.78 10.21 14.64
N THR A 590 1.98 9.42 13.59
CA THR A 590 1.73 7.98 13.63
C THR A 590 2.65 7.28 14.61
N MET A 591 3.96 7.53 14.54
CA MET A 591 4.94 6.94 15.46
C MET A 591 4.64 7.33 16.93
N GLU A 592 4.28 8.59 17.21
CA GLU A 592 3.89 9.03 18.55
C GLU A 592 2.68 8.26 19.09
N MET A 593 1.64 8.09 18.26
CA MET A 593 0.47 7.29 18.64
C MET A 593 0.88 5.85 18.96
N MET A 594 1.68 5.21 18.10
CA MET A 594 2.07 3.82 18.29
C MET A 594 2.94 3.62 19.54
N TYR A 595 3.99 4.42 19.70
CA TYR A 595 4.86 4.34 20.86
C TYR A 595 4.13 4.69 22.16
N GLY A 596 3.21 5.64 22.14
CA GLY A 596 2.34 5.94 23.28
C GLY A 596 1.47 4.75 23.70
N ILE A 597 0.86 4.03 22.74
CA ILE A 597 0.07 2.82 23.02
C ILE A 597 0.96 1.72 23.62
N VAL A 598 2.16 1.50 23.07
CA VAL A 598 3.10 0.48 23.53
C VAL A 598 3.64 0.81 24.94
N ALA A 599 4.08 2.05 25.17
CA ALA A 599 4.59 2.49 26.47
C ALA A 599 3.53 2.36 27.56
N LYS A 600 2.29 2.76 27.26
CA LYS A 600 1.16 2.58 28.18
C LYS A 600 0.94 1.11 28.53
N ALA A 601 0.99 0.21 27.54
CA ALA A 601 0.84 -1.22 27.81
C ALA A 601 1.97 -1.79 28.70
N ILE A 602 3.21 -1.30 28.54
CA ILE A 602 4.35 -1.66 29.39
C ILE A 602 4.12 -1.20 30.84
N GLU A 603 3.64 0.03 31.01
CA GLU A 603 3.32 0.60 32.32
C GLU A 603 2.18 -0.16 33.01
N GLU A 604 1.09 -0.46 32.28
CA GLU A 604 -0.09 -1.18 32.78
C GLU A 604 0.24 -2.55 33.40
N VAL A 605 1.28 -3.23 32.91
CA VAL A 605 1.72 -4.54 33.43
C VAL A 605 2.88 -4.46 34.42
N GLY A 606 3.28 -3.26 34.85
CA GLY A 606 4.36 -3.07 35.83
C GLY A 606 5.78 -3.32 35.31
N LEU A 607 5.98 -3.15 33.99
CA LEU A 607 7.28 -3.28 33.31
C LEU A 607 7.97 -1.92 33.05
N GLY A 608 7.40 -0.80 33.52
CA GLY A 608 8.06 0.51 33.46
C GLY A 608 9.46 0.48 34.10
N GLY A 609 10.46 1.06 33.43
CA GLY A 609 11.87 1.01 33.81
C GLY A 609 12.55 -0.36 33.67
N LYS A 610 11.82 -1.40 33.23
CA LYS A 610 12.34 -2.77 33.02
C LYS A 610 12.33 -3.20 31.55
N ALA A 611 11.38 -2.69 30.78
CA ALA A 611 11.27 -2.92 29.35
C ALA A 611 11.19 -1.58 28.61
N HIS A 612 11.80 -1.52 27.44
CA HIS A 612 11.77 -0.33 26.58
C HIS A 612 10.73 -0.51 25.46
N PRO A 613 10.03 0.53 24.98
CA PRO A 613 9.15 0.40 23.81
C PRO A 613 9.84 -0.20 22.57
N CYS A 614 11.10 0.18 22.33
CA CYS A 614 11.95 -0.42 21.28
C CYS A 614 12.37 -1.87 21.52
N ASP A 615 12.06 -2.48 22.68
CA ASP A 615 12.12 -3.94 22.79
C ASP A 615 10.98 -4.60 21.99
N TYR A 616 9.97 -3.86 21.52
CA TYR A 616 8.80 -4.38 20.81
C TYR A 616 8.53 -3.72 19.45
N LEU A 617 8.72 -2.40 19.33
CA LEU A 617 8.43 -1.63 18.11
C LEU A 617 9.67 -0.88 17.63
N ASN A 618 10.10 -1.13 16.40
CA ASN A 618 11.31 -0.52 15.86
C ASN A 618 11.10 0.02 14.44
N PHE A 619 11.47 1.28 14.25
CA PHE A 619 11.53 1.94 12.95
C PHE A 619 12.98 2.07 12.48
N PHE A 620 13.19 1.74 11.21
CA PHE A 620 14.47 1.78 10.52
C PHE A 620 14.34 2.48 9.18
N CYS A 621 15.47 2.92 8.64
CA CYS A 621 15.61 3.28 7.24
C CYS A 621 16.87 2.64 6.65
N LEU A 622 17.11 2.83 5.35
CA LEU A 622 18.31 2.32 4.69
C LEU A 622 19.21 3.47 4.24
N GLY A 623 20.52 3.24 4.30
CA GLY A 623 21.52 4.17 3.79
C GLY A 623 22.80 3.45 3.38
N ASN A 624 23.60 4.14 2.57
CA ASN A 624 24.90 3.66 2.16
C ASN A 624 25.95 4.75 2.31
N ARG A 625 27.22 4.33 2.40
CA ARG A 625 28.38 5.21 2.41
C ARG A 625 29.54 4.48 1.75
N GLU A 626 30.24 5.16 0.84
CA GLU A 626 31.26 4.51 0.02
C GLU A 626 32.56 5.31 0.01
N VAL A 627 33.68 4.66 0.35
CA VAL A 627 34.99 5.24 0.06
C VAL A 627 35.17 5.34 -1.45
N ARG A 628 35.90 6.36 -1.88
CA ARG A 628 36.27 6.50 -3.28
C ARG A 628 37.19 5.36 -3.69
N TYR A 629 36.88 4.68 -4.79
CA TYR A 629 37.70 3.59 -5.31
C TYR A 629 38.57 4.05 -6.50
N PRO A 630 39.71 3.37 -6.78
CA PRO A 630 40.53 3.67 -7.95
C PRO A 630 39.75 3.43 -9.25
N GLY A 631 39.73 4.43 -10.15
CA GLY A 631 38.98 4.35 -11.40
C GLY A 631 37.49 4.67 -11.28
N GLU A 632 37.03 5.17 -10.12
CA GLU A 632 35.69 5.73 -10.00
C GLU A 632 35.45 6.86 -10.99
N TYR A 633 34.24 6.90 -11.56
CA TYR A 633 33.78 7.96 -12.45
C TYR A 633 34.10 9.35 -11.87
N ILE A 634 34.71 10.20 -12.69
CA ILE A 634 35.05 11.57 -12.33
C ILE A 634 34.08 12.50 -13.07
N PRO A 635 33.14 13.15 -12.36
CA PRO A 635 32.22 14.07 -13.01
C PRO A 635 32.99 15.28 -13.56
N PRO A 636 32.63 15.79 -14.76
CA PRO A 636 33.24 16.99 -15.32
C PRO A 636 32.90 18.26 -14.54
N GLU A 637 31.78 18.27 -13.81
CA GLU A 637 31.29 19.41 -13.04
C GLU A 637 31.14 19.02 -11.55
N ARG A 638 30.92 20.03 -10.70
CA ARG A 638 30.70 19.83 -9.26
C ARG A 638 29.42 20.53 -8.82
N PRO A 639 28.66 19.95 -7.89
CA PRO A 639 27.51 20.63 -7.30
C PRO A 639 27.91 21.95 -6.63
N GLU A 640 26.95 22.86 -6.49
CA GLU A 640 27.14 24.15 -5.83
C GLU A 640 27.69 23.96 -4.39
N PRO A 641 28.84 24.56 -4.02
CA PRO A 641 29.40 24.43 -2.69
C PRO A 641 28.41 24.82 -1.58
N GLY A 642 28.26 23.95 -0.58
CA GLY A 642 27.33 24.19 0.52
C GLY A 642 25.85 23.89 0.20
N SER A 643 25.53 23.36 -0.98
CA SER A 643 24.25 22.69 -1.24
C SER A 643 24.20 21.31 -0.59
N ASP A 644 23.00 20.76 -0.46
CA ASP A 644 22.75 19.40 0.02
C ASP A 644 23.44 18.36 -0.86
N TYR A 645 23.35 18.55 -2.19
CA TYR A 645 24.02 17.71 -3.16
C TYR A 645 25.54 17.70 -2.97
N TRP A 646 26.13 18.87 -2.78
CA TRP A 646 27.56 18.99 -2.50
C TRP A 646 27.94 18.29 -1.20
N ARG A 647 27.16 18.47 -0.12
CA ARG A 647 27.44 17.83 1.17
C ARG A 647 27.35 16.30 1.07
N ALA A 648 26.29 15.77 0.46
CA ALA A 648 26.14 14.33 0.24
C ALA A 648 27.26 13.75 -0.64
N GLN A 649 27.68 14.48 -1.68
CA GLN A 649 28.80 14.08 -2.54
C GLN A 649 30.13 14.04 -1.78
N VAL A 650 30.43 15.07 -0.98
CA VAL A 650 31.70 15.17 -0.23
C VAL A 650 31.73 14.20 0.95
N ASN A 651 30.61 14.04 1.67
CA ASN A 651 30.48 13.12 2.79
C ASN A 651 30.24 11.67 2.36
N ARG A 652 30.05 11.46 1.05
CA ARG A 652 30.07 10.16 0.37
C ARG A 652 28.97 9.21 0.82
N ARG A 653 27.83 9.75 1.23
CA ARG A 653 26.70 9.03 1.80
C ARG A 653 25.38 9.50 1.20
N PHE A 654 24.41 8.61 1.20
CA PHE A 654 23.02 8.94 0.89
C PHE A 654 22.09 7.85 1.41
N LEU A 655 20.78 8.13 1.46
CA LEU A 655 19.80 7.09 1.73
C LEU A 655 19.80 6.05 0.60
N ILE A 656 19.37 4.84 0.94
CA ILE A 656 18.88 3.87 -0.05
C ILE A 656 17.36 4.00 -0.01
N TYR A 657 16.75 4.27 -1.15
CA TYR A 657 15.32 4.53 -1.20
C TYR A 657 14.52 3.24 -1.06
N VAL A 658 13.79 3.12 0.04
CA VAL A 658 12.89 1.99 0.29
C VAL A 658 11.59 2.27 -0.46
N HIS A 659 11.50 1.74 -1.68
CA HIS A 659 10.29 1.74 -2.48
C HIS A 659 9.47 0.44 -2.30
N ALA A 660 9.98 -0.54 -1.56
CA ALA A 660 9.27 -1.77 -1.26
C ALA A 660 7.84 -1.53 -0.73
N LYS A 661 6.94 -2.50 -0.97
CA LYS A 661 5.64 -2.61 -0.29
C LYS A 661 5.41 -4.07 0.09
N VAL A 662 6.07 -4.50 1.17
CA VAL A 662 5.99 -5.87 1.68
C VAL A 662 5.69 -5.91 3.17
N MET A 663 4.91 -6.91 3.58
CA MET A 663 4.78 -7.31 4.97
C MET A 663 4.95 -8.82 5.10
N ILE A 664 5.82 -9.25 6.01
CA ILE A 664 6.05 -10.64 6.39
C ILE A 664 5.55 -10.83 7.82
N VAL A 665 4.71 -11.84 8.03
CA VAL A 665 4.14 -12.17 9.33
C VAL A 665 4.58 -13.58 9.71
N ASP A 666 5.21 -13.69 10.88
CA ASP A 666 5.60 -14.94 11.52
C ASP A 666 6.43 -15.90 10.65
N ASP A 667 7.15 -15.39 9.62
CA ASP A 667 7.87 -16.20 8.61
C ASP A 667 6.98 -17.18 7.79
N GLU A 668 5.65 -17.08 7.90
CA GLU A 668 4.70 -18.01 7.28
C GLU A 668 3.70 -17.36 6.32
N TYR A 669 3.52 -16.04 6.39
CA TYR A 669 2.62 -15.30 5.50
C TYR A 669 3.32 -14.03 4.97
N VAL A 670 3.09 -13.72 3.70
CA VAL A 670 3.65 -12.54 3.05
C VAL A 670 2.59 -11.80 2.23
N ILE A 671 2.60 -10.47 2.31
CA ILE A 671 1.88 -9.59 1.39
C ILE A 671 2.91 -8.82 0.56
N ILE A 672 2.80 -8.85 -0.77
CA ILE A 672 3.60 -8.03 -1.70
C ILE A 672 2.65 -7.36 -2.70
N GLY A 673 2.91 -6.10 -3.01
CA GLY A 673 2.13 -5.38 -4.00
C GLY A 673 2.66 -3.99 -4.31
N SER A 674 1.74 -3.14 -4.76
CA SER A 674 1.97 -1.73 -5.12
C SER A 674 1.52 -0.75 -4.04
N ALA A 675 0.64 -1.19 -3.12
CA ALA A 675 0.02 -0.35 -2.12
C ALA A 675 0.97 0.06 -0.99
N ASN A 676 1.11 1.37 -0.83
CA ASN A 676 1.77 1.97 0.32
C ASN A 676 0.89 1.88 1.57
N LEU A 677 1.47 2.01 2.77
CA LEU A 677 0.71 2.09 4.02
C LEU A 677 0.35 3.53 4.35
N ASN A 678 -0.47 4.11 3.47
CA ASN A 678 -1.09 5.43 3.59
C ASN A 678 -2.55 5.37 3.12
N GLN A 679 -3.30 6.45 3.28
CA GLN A 679 -4.69 6.52 2.85
C GLN A 679 -4.83 6.50 1.32
N ARG A 680 -3.93 7.18 0.58
CA ARG A 680 -3.89 7.14 -0.89
C ARG A 680 -3.98 5.72 -1.47
N SER A 681 -3.22 4.77 -0.92
CA SER A 681 -3.19 3.39 -1.41
C SER A 681 -4.25 2.49 -0.78
N LEU A 682 -4.73 2.79 0.43
CA LEU A 682 -5.62 1.89 1.20
C LEU A 682 -7.10 2.28 1.17
N ALA A 683 -7.45 3.46 0.67
CA ALA A 683 -8.84 3.93 0.60
C ALA A 683 -9.68 3.26 -0.50
N GLY A 684 -9.06 2.62 -1.49
CA GLY A 684 -9.77 1.98 -2.61
C GLY A 684 -10.34 2.94 -3.66
N ASP A 685 -10.75 4.15 -3.29
CA ASP A 685 -11.30 5.19 -4.17
C ASP A 685 -10.29 6.30 -4.53
N ARG A 686 -9.05 6.21 -4.02
CA ARG A 686 -7.95 7.11 -4.33
C ARG A 686 -7.08 6.54 -5.46
N ASP A 687 -5.85 6.10 -5.18
CA ASP A 687 -5.02 5.42 -6.17
C ASP A 687 -5.49 3.98 -6.38
N THR A 688 -5.40 3.48 -7.61
CA THR A 688 -5.66 2.06 -7.83
C THR A 688 -4.41 1.23 -7.55
N GLU A 689 -4.53 0.22 -6.71
CA GLU A 689 -3.43 -0.65 -6.27
C GLU A 689 -3.79 -2.13 -6.46
N ILE A 690 -2.76 -2.97 -6.41
CA ILE A 690 -2.88 -4.44 -6.42
C ILE A 690 -1.81 -5.04 -5.50
N ALA A 691 -2.19 -6.10 -4.80
CA ALA A 691 -1.29 -6.91 -3.98
C ALA A 691 -1.72 -8.37 -4.00
N HIS A 692 -0.87 -9.26 -3.50
CA HIS A 692 -1.27 -10.62 -3.14
C HIS A 692 -0.85 -10.91 -1.71
N GLY A 693 -1.65 -11.71 -1.02
CA GLY A 693 -1.28 -12.38 0.22
C GLY A 693 -1.04 -13.86 -0.04
N ALA A 694 0.06 -14.41 0.48
CA ALA A 694 0.46 -15.77 0.17
C ALA A 694 1.12 -16.48 1.36
N TYR A 695 0.93 -17.80 1.43
CA TYR A 695 1.64 -18.71 2.32
C TYR A 695 1.84 -20.08 1.69
N GLN A 696 2.79 -20.85 2.23
CA GLN A 696 2.95 -22.24 1.86
C GLN A 696 2.30 -23.13 2.93
N PRO A 697 1.23 -23.89 2.61
CA PRO A 697 0.49 -24.67 3.61
C PRO A 697 1.31 -25.73 4.33
N ALA A 698 2.40 -26.20 3.72
CA ALA A 698 3.32 -27.18 4.30
C ALA A 698 4.33 -26.57 5.30
N TYR A 699 4.50 -25.24 5.33
CA TYR A 699 5.54 -24.55 6.10
C TYR A 699 4.93 -23.49 7.03
N LEU A 700 4.02 -23.93 7.90
CA LEU A 700 3.41 -23.09 8.94
C LEU A 700 4.10 -23.29 10.28
N ASN A 701 4.02 -22.30 11.17
CA ASN A 701 4.49 -22.44 12.54
C ASN A 701 3.63 -23.46 13.31
N ARG A 702 4.29 -24.48 13.85
CA ARG A 702 3.74 -25.46 14.79
C ARG A 702 4.47 -25.33 16.13
N PRO A 703 3.91 -25.87 17.23
CA PRO A 703 4.53 -25.77 18.56
C PRO A 703 6.00 -26.23 18.63
N ASP A 704 6.39 -27.18 17.79
CA ASP A 704 7.70 -27.83 17.72
C ASP A 704 8.48 -27.53 16.44
N GLU A 705 7.87 -26.85 15.47
CA GLU A 705 8.44 -26.62 14.13
C GLU A 705 8.19 -25.17 13.68
N PRO A 706 9.21 -24.28 13.68
CA PRO A 706 9.05 -22.94 13.14
C PRO A 706 8.87 -22.98 11.61
N ALA A 707 8.15 -22.00 11.06
CA ALA A 707 8.07 -21.84 9.62
C ALA A 707 9.47 -21.59 9.02
N ARG A 708 9.92 -22.51 8.15
CA ARG A 708 11.23 -22.48 7.49
C ARG A 708 11.14 -22.77 5.98
N GLY A 709 10.05 -22.29 5.38
CA GLY A 709 9.82 -22.32 3.93
C GLY A 709 10.47 -21.14 3.19
N LEU A 710 9.98 -20.87 1.99
CA LEU A 710 10.49 -19.80 1.12
C LEU A 710 10.27 -18.39 1.69
N ILE A 711 9.23 -18.17 2.51
CA ILE A 711 9.01 -16.87 3.18
C ILE A 711 10.12 -16.58 4.20
N TYR A 712 10.43 -17.56 5.06
CA TYR A 712 11.60 -17.51 5.94
C TYR A 712 12.90 -17.26 5.15
N GLY A 713 13.09 -18.01 4.06
CA GLY A 713 14.26 -17.84 3.19
C GLY A 713 14.39 -16.43 2.63
N TYR A 714 13.29 -15.88 2.15
CA TYR A 714 13.20 -14.52 1.62
C TYR A 714 13.50 -13.46 2.68
N ARG A 715 12.89 -13.57 3.87
CA ARG A 715 13.12 -12.64 4.99
C ARG A 715 14.57 -12.70 5.49
N MET A 716 15.20 -13.88 5.52
CA MET A 716 16.63 -14.01 5.82
C MET A 716 17.51 -13.38 4.73
N SER A 717 17.11 -13.46 3.46
CA SER A 717 17.81 -12.84 2.33
C SER A 717 17.77 -11.31 2.40
N LEU A 718 16.61 -10.72 2.72
CA LEU A 718 16.46 -9.29 2.98
C LEU A 718 17.34 -8.85 4.15
N TRP A 719 17.30 -9.57 5.26
CA TRP A 719 18.15 -9.24 6.42
C TRP A 719 19.64 -9.43 6.14
N TYR A 720 20.01 -10.39 5.29
CA TYR A 720 21.39 -10.54 4.84
C TYR A 720 21.86 -9.32 4.04
N GLU A 721 21.04 -8.79 3.14
CA GLU A 721 21.31 -7.51 2.45
C GLU A 721 21.39 -6.33 3.43
N HIS A 722 20.46 -6.22 4.37
CA HIS A 722 20.41 -5.05 5.27
C HIS A 722 21.54 -5.05 6.30
N PHE A 723 22.05 -6.22 6.70
CA PHE A 723 23.14 -6.35 7.67
C PHE A 723 24.52 -6.61 7.05
N MET A 724 24.57 -7.08 5.81
CA MET A 724 25.78 -7.48 5.07
C MET A 724 26.82 -8.20 5.95
N SER A 725 27.94 -7.54 6.27
CA SER A 725 29.06 -8.16 6.97
C SER A 725 28.74 -8.53 8.42
N HIS A 726 27.82 -7.82 9.07
CA HIS A 726 27.36 -8.15 10.42
C HIS A 726 26.57 -9.46 10.48
N HIS A 727 26.00 -9.91 9.36
CA HIS A 727 25.28 -11.18 9.30
C HIS A 727 26.20 -12.40 9.49
N LYS A 728 27.45 -12.32 9.03
CA LYS A 728 28.39 -13.47 9.03
C LYS A 728 28.65 -14.07 10.41
N HIS A 729 28.57 -13.27 11.47
CA HIS A 729 28.88 -13.71 12.84
C HIS A 729 27.64 -13.93 13.72
N ARG A 730 26.44 -13.53 13.27
CA ARG A 730 25.22 -13.45 14.09
C ARG A 730 23.98 -14.07 13.46
N SER A 731 24.12 -14.84 12.37
CA SER A 731 22.98 -15.41 11.63
C SER A 731 21.94 -16.14 12.50
N HIS A 732 22.39 -16.83 13.55
CA HIS A 732 21.51 -17.55 14.48
C HIS A 732 20.66 -16.63 15.37
N ASP A 733 21.08 -15.38 15.62
CA ASP A 733 20.31 -14.40 16.39
C ASP A 733 19.02 -14.00 15.66
N PHE A 734 18.98 -14.19 14.33
CA PHE A 734 17.91 -13.73 13.46
C PHE A 734 16.85 -14.79 13.16
N PHE A 735 17.02 -16.00 13.68
CA PHE A 735 16.09 -17.11 13.43
C PHE A 735 14.77 -16.97 14.20
N GLU A 736 14.75 -16.16 15.26
CA GLU A 736 13.58 -15.89 16.11
C GLU A 736 13.39 -14.38 16.26
N PRO A 737 12.79 -13.71 15.26
CA PRO A 737 12.69 -12.25 15.24
C PRO A 737 11.92 -11.67 16.43
N GLU A 738 11.00 -12.41 17.04
CA GLU A 738 10.27 -11.96 18.23
C GLU A 738 11.11 -11.91 19.51
N SER A 739 12.26 -12.60 19.50
CA SER A 739 13.10 -12.75 20.68
C SER A 739 13.75 -11.42 21.05
N LEU A 740 13.86 -11.15 22.35
CA LEU A 740 14.54 -9.95 22.84
C LEU A 740 16.01 -9.90 22.41
N LYS A 741 16.65 -11.07 22.26
CA LYS A 741 18.02 -11.21 21.74
C LYS A 741 18.11 -10.70 20.31
N CYS A 742 17.20 -11.13 19.43
CA CYS A 742 17.14 -10.66 18.05
C CYS A 742 16.92 -9.15 17.98
N VAL A 743 15.85 -8.64 18.62
CA VAL A 743 15.51 -7.22 18.62
C VAL A 743 16.71 -6.35 19.03
N ARG A 744 17.37 -6.70 20.13
CA ARG A 744 18.55 -5.95 20.62
C ARG A 744 19.77 -6.12 19.72
N ALA A 745 19.94 -7.26 19.05
CA ALA A 745 21.01 -7.44 18.08
C ALA A 745 20.80 -6.55 16.84
N VAL A 746 19.59 -6.54 16.28
CA VAL A 746 19.22 -5.69 15.13
C VAL A 746 19.42 -4.22 15.47
N ARG A 747 18.92 -3.76 16.63
CA ARG A 747 19.10 -2.37 17.07
C ARG A 747 20.57 -1.97 17.20
N ARG A 748 21.39 -2.79 17.86
CA ARG A 748 22.83 -2.50 18.01
C ARG A 748 23.56 -2.42 16.68
N ILE A 749 23.19 -3.27 15.72
CA ILE A 749 23.75 -3.21 14.36
C ILE A 749 23.36 -1.89 13.71
N ALA A 750 22.09 -1.50 13.79
CA ALA A 750 21.61 -0.25 13.23
C ALA A 750 22.28 0.97 13.87
N GLU A 751 22.41 1.00 15.21
CA GLU A 751 23.10 2.06 15.96
C GLU A 751 24.59 2.18 15.56
N ASP A 752 25.32 1.06 15.45
CA ASP A 752 26.72 1.03 14.96
C ASP A 752 26.85 1.49 13.49
N LEU A 753 25.87 1.14 12.64
CA LEU A 753 25.82 1.61 11.26
C LEU A 753 25.50 3.11 11.18
N TRP A 754 24.63 3.62 12.05
CA TRP A 754 24.34 5.06 12.14
C TRP A 754 25.58 5.86 12.49
N GLU A 755 26.33 5.46 13.52
CA GLU A 755 27.58 6.14 13.91
C GLU A 755 28.57 6.25 12.73
N LYS A 756 28.70 5.17 11.94
CA LYS A 756 29.54 5.16 10.73
C LYS A 756 28.95 5.96 9.57
N PHE A 757 27.64 5.99 9.45
CA PHE A 757 26.95 6.78 8.43
C PHE A 757 27.12 8.28 8.70
N VAL A 758 26.96 8.72 9.95
CA VAL A 758 27.04 10.14 10.32
C VAL A 758 28.45 10.65 10.63
N GLY A 759 29.39 9.78 10.98
CA GLY A 759 30.73 10.14 11.45
C GLY A 759 31.61 10.89 10.45
N ASP A 760 32.68 11.49 10.95
CA ASP A 760 33.58 12.35 10.15
C ASP A 760 34.40 11.57 9.11
N GLU A 761 34.77 10.32 9.42
CA GLU A 761 35.54 9.47 8.51
C GLU A 761 34.63 8.84 7.45
N VAL A 762 35.01 9.01 6.17
CA VAL A 762 34.35 8.31 5.06
C VAL A 762 34.78 6.84 5.05
N VAL A 763 33.83 5.95 5.30
CA VAL A 763 34.03 4.50 5.32
C VAL A 763 33.06 3.81 4.35
N ASN A 764 33.40 2.59 3.91
CA ASN A 764 32.41 1.72 3.27
C ASN A 764 31.47 1.21 4.36
N LEU A 765 30.17 1.41 4.19
CA LEU A 765 29.21 0.99 5.19
C LEU A 765 29.13 -0.56 5.20
N PRO A 766 29.32 -1.22 6.36
CA PRO A 766 29.38 -2.69 6.45
C PRO A 766 28.01 -3.39 6.41
N GLY A 767 26.93 -2.64 6.21
CA GLY A 767 25.50 -2.99 6.16
C GLY A 767 24.69 -1.73 5.82
N HIS A 768 23.38 -1.85 5.62
CA HIS A 768 22.52 -0.75 5.15
C HIS A 768 21.46 -0.30 6.16
N LEU A 769 21.10 -1.14 7.14
CA LEU A 769 20.05 -0.81 8.10
C LEU A 769 20.49 0.29 9.07
N LEU A 770 19.77 1.41 9.07
CA LEU A 770 19.93 2.52 9.99
C LEU A 770 18.70 2.63 10.88
N PRO A 771 18.82 3.09 12.14
CA PRO A 771 17.65 3.53 12.89
C PRO A 771 16.96 4.64 12.09
N PHE A 772 15.63 4.64 12.07
CA PHE A 772 14.94 5.86 11.66
C PHE A 772 15.41 6.98 12.61
N PRO A 773 15.72 8.21 12.14
CA PRO A 773 16.53 9.17 12.89
C PRO A 773 15.80 9.89 14.05
N ILE A 774 15.14 9.10 14.88
CA ILE A 774 14.45 9.48 16.11
C ILE A 774 15.05 8.70 17.30
N GLN A 775 14.91 9.28 18.48
CA GLN A 775 15.08 8.60 19.76
C GLN A 775 13.71 8.40 20.39
N VAL A 776 13.57 7.32 21.16
CA VAL A 776 12.34 6.96 21.85
C VAL A 776 12.66 6.85 23.33
N SER A 777 11.92 7.55 24.18
CA SER A 777 12.05 7.43 25.63
C SER A 777 11.31 6.20 26.17
N GLU A 778 11.53 5.86 27.45
CA GLU A 778 10.75 4.81 28.13
C GLU A 778 9.25 5.13 28.19
N ALA A 779 8.89 6.41 28.18
CA ALA A 779 7.51 6.88 28.14
C ALA A 779 6.90 6.88 26.72
N GLY A 780 7.67 6.46 25.71
CA GLY A 780 7.23 6.47 24.31
C GLY A 780 7.22 7.85 23.67
N GLU A 781 7.90 8.82 24.27
CA GLU A 781 8.09 10.16 23.68
C GLU A 781 9.21 10.13 22.66
N LEU A 782 9.07 10.96 21.63
CA LEU A 782 9.99 11.00 20.50
C LEU A 782 10.78 12.30 20.50
N SER A 783 12.08 12.19 20.22
CA SER A 783 12.97 13.31 19.93
C SER A 783 13.86 12.97 18.74
N GLU A 784 14.59 13.93 18.20
CA GLU A 784 15.47 13.73 17.05
C GLU A 784 16.75 13.00 17.47
N LEU A 785 17.22 12.07 16.62
CA LEU A 785 18.51 11.41 16.81
C LEU A 785 19.68 12.35 16.44
N PRO A 786 19.63 13.10 15.32
CA PRO A 786 20.58 14.18 15.05
C PRO A 786 20.46 15.31 16.08
N VAL A 787 21.61 15.80 16.57
CA VAL A 787 21.66 16.84 17.61
C VAL A 787 21.12 18.20 17.10
N ASP A 788 21.26 18.47 15.81
CA ASP A 788 20.75 19.68 15.15
C ASP A 788 19.30 19.56 14.68
N GLY A 789 18.71 18.35 14.78
CA GLY A 789 17.33 18.08 14.37
C GLY A 789 17.10 17.91 12.86
N PHE A 790 18.17 17.88 12.05
CA PHE A 790 18.09 17.79 10.59
C PHE A 790 18.63 16.44 10.09
N PHE A 791 18.15 15.99 8.92
CA PHE A 791 18.77 14.81 8.30
C PHE A 791 20.23 15.10 7.92
N PRO A 792 21.11 14.09 7.97
CA PRO A 792 22.51 14.26 7.57
C PRO A 792 22.62 14.86 6.17
N ASP A 793 23.45 15.88 6.04
CA ASP A 793 23.72 16.63 4.80
C ASP A 793 22.59 17.55 4.31
N THR A 794 21.49 17.72 5.05
CA THR A 794 20.37 18.57 4.64
C THR A 794 20.09 19.70 5.64
N LYS A 795 19.09 20.53 5.34
CA LYS A 795 18.44 21.45 6.30
C LYS A 795 16.99 21.04 6.54
N ALA A 796 16.64 19.80 6.21
CA ALA A 796 15.29 19.28 6.32
C ALA A 796 15.05 18.72 7.73
N PRO A 797 14.07 19.27 8.48
CA PRO A 797 13.74 18.77 9.82
C PRO A 797 13.31 17.31 9.77
N VAL A 798 13.82 16.50 10.71
CA VAL A 798 13.43 15.08 10.82
C VAL A 798 11.97 14.93 11.24
N GLN A 799 11.48 15.80 12.12
CA GLN A 799 10.09 15.78 12.59
C GLN A 799 9.05 16.09 11.51
N GLY A 800 9.47 16.62 10.36
CA GLY A 800 8.56 17.14 9.34
C GLY A 800 7.90 18.47 9.75
N LYS A 801 7.03 18.97 8.88
CA LYS A 801 6.24 20.16 9.11
C LYS A 801 4.90 20.04 8.39
N LYS A 802 3.80 20.31 9.09
CA LYS A 802 2.48 20.45 8.47
C LYS A 802 2.52 21.54 7.39
N SER A 803 2.04 21.22 6.20
CA SER A 803 1.91 22.21 5.13
C SER A 803 0.73 23.15 5.40
N GLU A 804 0.93 24.45 5.13
CA GLU A 804 -0.13 25.46 5.15
C GLU A 804 -0.87 25.57 3.80
N ILE A 805 -0.29 24.98 2.74
CA ILE A 805 -0.75 25.14 1.36
C ILE A 805 -1.35 23.84 0.82
N LEU A 806 -0.73 22.70 1.13
CA LEU A 806 -1.15 21.39 0.63
C LEU A 806 -2.24 20.80 1.54
N PRO A 807 -3.45 20.51 1.01
CA PRO A 807 -4.46 19.82 1.78
C PRO A 807 -4.02 18.39 2.12
N PRO A 808 -4.44 17.83 3.28
CA PRO A 808 -4.08 16.47 3.66
C PRO A 808 -4.44 15.40 2.63
N ILE A 809 -5.51 15.56 1.85
CA ILE A 809 -5.92 14.58 0.83
C ILE A 809 -4.79 14.26 -0.19
N LEU A 810 -3.90 15.21 -0.46
CA LEU A 810 -2.76 15.04 -1.35
C LEU A 810 -1.60 14.28 -0.71
N THR A 811 -1.42 14.45 0.60
CA THR A 811 -0.23 14.01 1.36
C THR A 811 -0.52 12.84 2.30
N THR A 812 -1.78 12.38 2.38
CA THR A 812 -2.25 11.30 3.27
C THR A 812 -2.52 9.97 2.60
#